data_AF-A0A252E101-F1
#
_entry.id   AF-A0A252E101-F1
#
_cell.length_a   1.000
_cell.length_b   1.000
_cell.length_c   1.000
_cell.angle_alpha   90.00
_cell.angle_beta   90.00
_cell.angle_gamma   90.00
#
_symmetry.space_group_name_H-M   'P 1'
#
loop_
_entity.id
_entity.type
_entity.pdbx_description
1 polymer ?
#
loop_
_entity_poly.entity_id
_entity_poly.type
_entity_poly.pdbx_seq_one_letter_code
_entity_poly.pdbx_strand_id
1 'polypeptide(L)'
;MDDNYQIFKIIDITNNEQSVLKTQIVRGGDVDKLFNREIQLLLNLDNPAVPRGKDSFSVMILNPERREIRCLVMEYIQGEDLERWITNNGKIGSDLSSREAKVKTLDWLYQLTNILSSIHKRNVIHRDIKPSNIMLRLNGGNGKELAIIDFGIAKRSIPAANQPTSTTLVGGSRGYTPPEIHKGQPVPKSDFFALGRTFVYLLTRKHPRDYGDNLQAWRKDTVFSDSGIIQLINDLMKERHEERPESTEIIQRIEKIRAKELQPITFFPPYYLWLREILTVIGAVVVLGLAFYGLFSLISGILDPTNTVRDVSASPNPSPTKSTSSPPLWSAQKLISAGEKPLYEESRPLSGDYAQLKDKGINAFKSDNYLNAEKFFTNLRKNAKQNKEFTALTDPEVLIFLNNAIARQQRKNGGPIHTIAVAIPITHRNQAGKDVWFHQGQQILMGVSQAQTKAIEQGINLEVVIANDRNLHGQAVSVAKELTQMNVQGRSILAVIGHYTSDVTCNALKEVYANAGIIVISPSSTKTDLRKTCGGGAFFRTASSTKIEAQALANYVSNLKESGEIREPKIAAFYNLKADFSKDLFKQFQLEIQPKGIKIPSESQIDLADDKFNADTALHKVSSANILVLFPDGATDTDTAYKNALKVLRESNVNTIKKILGSNPLLQLETITGQVKKLENKLVLATDWHWECGRERFRTDATGKWGGAVNRLTALSYEAVTVLHTALKNSSSESESVSRETLRKAVDNLSPVPSDVFDDNLGIKTISFDKETGDRKEISKRILVTPYSETQNTNVQDQNQQEKFQLLVNQKCYQ
;
A
#
# COMPACT_ATOMS: atom_id res chain seq x y z
N MET A 1 1.49 -19.96 -0.41
CA MET A 1 0.29 -20.81 -0.38
C MET A 1 0.67 -22.14 -1.01
N ASP A 2 0.19 -23.25 -0.46
CA ASP A 2 0.40 -24.58 -1.05
C ASP A 2 -0.33 -24.66 -2.40
N ASP A 3 0.37 -25.04 -3.47
CA ASP A 3 -0.18 -25.10 -4.84
C ASP A 3 -1.31 -26.14 -5.02
N ASN A 4 -1.64 -26.90 -3.97
CA ASN A 4 -2.65 -27.97 -3.99
C ASN A 4 -4.04 -27.53 -3.51
N TYR A 5 -4.16 -26.43 -2.75
CA TYR A 5 -5.40 -26.06 -2.04
C TYR A 5 -5.72 -24.56 -2.16
N GLN A 6 -7.01 -24.24 -2.16
CA GLN A 6 -7.55 -22.89 -2.13
C GLN A 6 -8.34 -22.69 -0.84
N ILE A 7 -8.26 -21.50 -0.24
CA ILE A 7 -8.93 -21.18 1.02
C ILE A 7 -9.81 -19.96 0.81
N PHE A 8 -11.09 -20.07 1.16
CA PHE A 8 -12.08 -19.00 1.07
C PHE A 8 -12.63 -18.69 2.45
N LYS A 9 -12.92 -17.41 2.71
CA LYS A 9 -13.81 -17.04 3.79
C LYS A 9 -15.25 -17.19 3.30
N ILE A 10 -16.10 -17.87 4.05
CA ILE A 10 -17.51 -18.08 3.72
C ILE A 10 -18.40 -17.60 4.86
N ILE A 11 -19.65 -17.28 4.54
CA ILE A 11 -20.68 -16.88 5.51
C ILE A 11 -21.86 -17.83 5.31
N ASP A 12 -22.31 -18.46 6.39
CA ASP A 12 -23.57 -19.19 6.40
C ASP A 12 -24.73 -18.18 6.41
N ILE A 13 -25.52 -18.17 5.34
CA ILE A 13 -26.60 -17.19 5.15
C ILE A 13 -27.79 -17.39 6.10
N THR A 14 -27.88 -18.54 6.77
CA THR A 14 -29.00 -18.85 7.67
C THR A 14 -28.81 -18.25 9.07
N ASN A 15 -27.57 -18.14 9.53
CA ASN A 15 -27.20 -17.70 10.87
C ASN A 15 -26.13 -16.59 10.89
N ASN A 16 -25.66 -16.16 9.71
CA ASN A 16 -24.61 -15.17 9.49
C ASN A 16 -23.25 -15.54 10.12
N GLU A 17 -23.01 -16.83 10.37
CA GLU A 17 -21.79 -17.31 10.99
C GLU A 17 -20.64 -17.36 9.96
N GLN A 18 -19.49 -16.79 10.32
CA GLN A 18 -18.29 -16.83 9.48
C GLN A 18 -17.57 -18.16 9.62
N SER A 19 -17.15 -18.73 8.48
CA SER A 19 -16.37 -19.96 8.42
C SER A 19 -15.28 -19.85 7.35
N VAL A 20 -14.40 -20.83 7.30
CA VAL A 20 -13.36 -20.98 6.28
C VAL A 20 -13.66 -22.22 5.46
N LEU A 21 -13.62 -22.10 4.13
CA LEU A 21 -13.76 -23.20 3.18
C LEU A 21 -12.40 -23.49 2.54
N LYS A 22 -11.82 -24.64 2.83
CA LYS A 22 -10.61 -25.16 2.15
C LYS A 22 -11.04 -26.12 1.04
N THR A 23 -10.61 -25.88 -0.20
CA THR A 23 -10.95 -26.70 -1.37
C THR A 23 -9.71 -27.21 -2.08
N GLN A 24 -9.79 -28.43 -2.59
CA GLN A 24 -8.68 -29.06 -3.32
C GLN A 24 -8.63 -28.62 -4.78
N ILE A 25 -7.48 -28.12 -5.25
CA ILE A 25 -7.27 -27.65 -6.63
C ILE A 25 -6.69 -28.76 -7.52
N VAL A 26 -5.68 -29.48 -7.02
CA VAL A 26 -4.95 -30.53 -7.76
C VAL A 26 -5.40 -31.91 -7.30
N ARG A 27 -5.76 -32.80 -8.24
CA ARG A 27 -6.08 -34.21 -7.96
C ARG A 27 -4.89 -35.13 -8.17
N GLY A 28 -4.79 -36.16 -7.33
CA GLY A 28 -3.80 -37.21 -7.46
C GLY A 28 -3.86 -38.16 -6.26
N GLY A 29 -3.55 -39.45 -6.47
CA GLY A 29 -3.77 -40.49 -5.46
C GLY A 29 -3.19 -40.20 -4.08
N ASP A 30 -2.04 -39.52 -4.00
CA ASP A 30 -1.46 -39.10 -2.71
C ASP A 30 -2.11 -37.83 -2.15
N VAL A 31 -2.37 -36.82 -2.99
CA VAL A 31 -2.94 -35.52 -2.56
C VAL A 31 -4.36 -35.70 -2.02
N ASP A 32 -5.15 -36.56 -2.65
CA ASP A 32 -6.51 -36.89 -2.23
C ASP A 32 -6.52 -37.59 -0.85
N LYS A 33 -5.57 -38.52 -0.62
CA LYS A 33 -5.41 -39.21 0.66
C LYS A 33 -4.98 -38.25 1.76
N LEU A 34 -4.05 -37.34 1.45
CA LEU A 34 -3.52 -36.36 2.38
C LEU A 34 -4.58 -35.32 2.78
N PHE A 35 -5.40 -34.84 1.83
CA PHE A 35 -6.52 -33.94 2.13
C PHE A 35 -7.61 -34.63 2.96
N ASN A 36 -7.96 -35.88 2.63
CA ASN A 36 -8.91 -36.65 3.44
C ASN A 36 -8.42 -36.87 4.87
N ARG A 37 -7.12 -37.09 5.07
CA ARG A 37 -6.54 -37.19 6.42
C ARG A 37 -6.69 -35.88 7.20
N GLU A 38 -6.50 -34.74 6.55
CA GLU A 38 -6.71 -33.44 7.18
C GLU A 38 -8.17 -33.19 7.55
N ILE A 39 -9.11 -33.53 6.65
CA ILE A 39 -10.56 -33.48 6.92
C ILE A 39 -10.90 -34.33 8.15
N GLN A 40 -10.48 -35.59 8.16
CA GLN A 40 -10.76 -36.50 9.27
C GLN A 40 -10.11 -36.05 10.58
N LEU A 41 -8.93 -35.44 10.51
CA LEU A 41 -8.31 -34.86 11.69
C LEU A 41 -9.15 -33.70 12.24
N LEU A 42 -9.44 -32.68 11.42
CA LEU A 42 -10.05 -31.44 11.90
C LEU A 42 -11.52 -31.61 12.31
N LEU A 43 -12.25 -32.56 11.72
CA LEU A 43 -13.61 -32.90 12.15
C LEU A 43 -13.64 -33.60 13.53
N ASN A 44 -12.58 -34.30 13.91
CA ASN A 44 -12.52 -35.11 15.13
C ASN A 44 -11.60 -34.52 16.22
N LEU A 45 -10.83 -33.47 15.92
CA LEU A 45 -9.91 -32.85 16.84
C LEU A 45 -10.61 -31.75 17.65
N ASP A 46 -11.05 -32.10 18.85
CA ASP A 46 -11.58 -31.13 19.81
C ASP A 46 -10.45 -30.45 20.59
N ASN A 47 -10.06 -29.25 20.15
CA ASN A 47 -9.06 -28.40 20.80
C ASN A 47 -9.35 -26.92 20.53
N PRO A 48 -9.59 -26.07 21.56
CA PRO A 48 -9.96 -24.67 21.37
C PRO A 48 -8.86 -23.82 20.72
N ALA A 49 -7.62 -24.28 20.69
CA ALA A 49 -6.50 -23.59 20.05
C ALA A 49 -6.24 -24.06 18.60
N VAL A 50 -7.14 -24.86 18.03
CA VAL A 50 -7.11 -25.35 16.64
C VAL A 50 -8.48 -25.09 16.02
N PRO A 51 -8.59 -24.68 14.74
CA PRO A 51 -9.88 -24.50 14.09
C PRO A 51 -10.70 -25.79 14.11
N ARG A 52 -11.92 -25.71 14.63
CA ARG A 52 -12.86 -26.84 14.59
C ARG A 52 -13.34 -27.08 13.17
N GLY A 53 -13.22 -28.30 12.66
CA GLY A 53 -13.90 -28.71 11.43
C GLY A 53 -15.42 -28.72 11.65
N LYS A 54 -16.16 -28.07 10.75
CA LYS A 54 -17.62 -27.96 10.83
C LYS A 54 -18.33 -28.94 9.91
N ASP A 55 -17.86 -29.05 8.67
CA ASP A 55 -18.49 -29.88 7.64
C ASP A 55 -17.51 -30.23 6.51
N SER A 56 -17.83 -31.24 5.71
CA SER A 56 -17.06 -31.67 4.54
C SER A 56 -18.01 -32.15 3.44
N PHE A 57 -17.87 -31.63 2.23
CA PHE A 57 -18.69 -32.01 1.09
C PHE A 57 -17.93 -32.01 -0.23
N SER A 58 -18.55 -32.60 -1.26
CA SER A 58 -18.04 -32.60 -2.64
C SER A 58 -18.97 -31.81 -3.56
N VAL A 59 -18.40 -30.98 -4.43
CA VAL A 59 -19.14 -30.23 -5.46
C VAL A 59 -18.84 -30.79 -6.83
N MET A 60 -19.88 -31.17 -7.57
CA MET A 60 -19.74 -31.53 -8.97
C MET A 60 -19.66 -30.28 -9.84
N ILE A 61 -18.71 -30.20 -10.76
CA ILE A 61 -18.58 -29.07 -11.68
C ILE A 61 -18.61 -29.54 -13.13
N LEU A 62 -19.13 -28.70 -14.02
CA LEU A 62 -19.18 -28.93 -15.47
C LEU A 62 -17.82 -28.62 -16.09
N ASN A 63 -16.80 -29.37 -15.72
CA ASN A 63 -15.48 -29.34 -16.34
C ASN A 63 -15.12 -30.76 -16.85
N PRO A 64 -14.79 -30.93 -18.14
CA PRO A 64 -14.47 -32.24 -18.73
C PRO A 64 -13.33 -32.97 -18.01
N GLU A 65 -12.37 -32.24 -17.42
CA GLU A 65 -11.19 -32.79 -16.73
C GLU A 65 -11.35 -32.83 -15.19
N ARG A 66 -12.33 -32.12 -14.62
CA ARG A 66 -12.54 -32.00 -13.18
C ARG A 66 -14.02 -32.16 -12.87
N ARG A 67 -14.47 -33.38 -12.58
CA ARG A 67 -15.90 -33.64 -12.31
C ARG A 67 -16.34 -33.33 -10.89
N GLU A 68 -15.41 -33.32 -9.92
CA GLU A 68 -15.74 -33.19 -8.50
C GLU A 68 -14.64 -32.41 -7.73
N ILE A 69 -15.02 -31.54 -6.80
CA ILE A 69 -14.14 -30.77 -5.90
C ILE A 69 -14.47 -31.15 -4.47
N ARG A 70 -13.49 -31.53 -3.65
CA ARG A 70 -13.68 -31.73 -2.21
C ARG A 70 -13.47 -30.44 -1.43
N CYS A 71 -14.29 -30.25 -0.42
CA CYS A 71 -14.39 -29.05 0.39
C CYS A 71 -14.41 -29.40 1.88
N LEU A 72 -13.69 -28.63 2.70
CA LEU A 72 -13.71 -28.66 4.16
C LEU A 72 -14.12 -27.30 4.70
N VAL A 73 -15.19 -27.26 5.47
CA VAL A 73 -15.64 -26.08 6.22
C VAL A 73 -15.07 -26.16 7.63
N MET A 74 -14.45 -25.08 8.10
CA MET A 74 -13.88 -24.98 9.45
C MET A 74 -14.18 -23.63 10.10
N GLU A 75 -14.00 -23.55 11.42
CA GLU A 75 -14.09 -22.30 12.19
C GLU A 75 -13.24 -21.18 11.57
N TYR A 76 -13.83 -20.00 11.44
CA TYR A 76 -13.08 -18.79 11.14
C TYR A 76 -12.45 -18.23 12.42
N ILE A 77 -11.13 -18.31 12.51
CA ILE A 77 -10.38 -17.70 13.62
C ILE A 77 -10.32 -16.18 13.40
N GLN A 78 -11.11 -15.42 14.17
CA GLN A 78 -11.11 -13.97 14.10
C GLN A 78 -9.80 -13.42 14.69
N GLY A 79 -8.92 -12.89 13.83
CA GLY A 79 -7.58 -12.47 14.20
C GLY A 79 -6.70 -12.16 13.00
N GLU A 80 -5.41 -11.94 13.26
CA GLU A 80 -4.36 -11.92 12.24
C GLU A 80 -3.30 -12.99 12.54
N ASP A 81 -2.64 -13.53 11.52
CA ASP A 81 -1.51 -14.43 11.70
C ASP A 81 -0.25 -13.67 12.18
N LEU A 82 0.70 -14.38 12.78
CA LEU A 82 1.89 -13.76 13.35
C LEU A 82 2.87 -13.20 12.29
N GLU A 83 2.80 -13.64 11.03
CA GLU A 83 3.59 -13.04 9.95
C GLU A 83 3.07 -11.63 9.64
N ARG A 84 1.76 -11.50 9.53
CA ARG A 84 1.07 -10.22 9.37
C ARG A 84 1.23 -9.33 10.60
N TRP A 85 1.15 -9.91 11.81
CA TRP A 85 1.37 -9.19 13.05
C TRP A 85 2.78 -8.56 13.10
N ILE A 86 3.84 -9.30 12.75
CA ILE A 86 5.21 -8.77 12.68
C ILE A 86 5.34 -7.69 11.60
N THR A 87 4.64 -7.84 10.48
CA THR A 87 4.62 -6.83 9.41
C THR A 87 4.05 -5.51 9.90
N ASN A 88 3.00 -5.57 10.71
CA ASN A 88 2.29 -4.41 11.24
C ASN A 88 2.97 -3.78 12.47
N ASN A 89 3.55 -4.60 13.35
CA ASN A 89 4.04 -4.18 14.68
C ASN A 89 5.58 -4.23 14.83
N GLY A 90 6.30 -4.71 13.82
CA GLY A 90 7.75 -4.95 13.92
C GLY A 90 8.09 -6.21 14.73
N LYS A 91 9.37 -6.37 15.11
CA LYS A 91 9.84 -7.50 15.91
C LYS A 91 9.39 -7.37 17.37
N ILE A 92 9.28 -8.47 18.10
CA ILE A 92 9.04 -8.43 19.55
C ILE A 92 10.19 -7.64 20.21
N GLY A 93 9.86 -6.47 20.77
CA GLY A 93 10.83 -5.53 21.31
C GLY A 93 11.01 -4.22 20.54
N SER A 94 10.35 -4.03 19.38
CA SER A 94 10.39 -2.75 18.65
C SER A 94 9.88 -1.58 19.51
N ASP A 95 8.71 -1.74 20.14
CA ASP A 95 8.03 -0.71 20.93
C ASP A 95 7.84 -1.13 22.40
N LEU A 96 8.55 -2.17 22.84
CA LEU A 96 8.44 -2.74 24.19
C LEU A 96 9.77 -2.61 24.93
N SER A 97 9.72 -2.36 26.24
CA SER A 97 10.91 -2.50 27.08
C SER A 97 11.46 -3.93 27.02
N SER A 98 12.75 -4.11 27.31
CA SER A 98 13.38 -5.44 27.36
C SER A 98 12.60 -6.43 28.24
N ARG A 99 12.06 -5.95 29.38
CA ARG A 99 11.24 -6.76 30.29
C ARG A 99 9.90 -7.16 29.67
N GLU A 100 9.17 -6.24 29.06
CA GLU A 100 7.88 -6.54 28.41
C GLU A 100 8.05 -7.46 27.20
N ALA A 101 9.13 -7.28 26.43
CA ALA A 101 9.48 -8.15 25.33
C ALA A 101 9.75 -9.59 25.82
N LYS A 102 10.46 -9.76 26.95
CA LYS A 102 10.65 -11.07 27.61
C LYS A 102 9.32 -11.69 28.05
N VAL A 103 8.45 -10.91 28.71
CA VAL A 103 7.11 -11.38 29.15
C VAL A 103 6.32 -11.90 27.96
N LYS A 104 6.16 -11.09 26.91
CA LYS A 104 5.40 -11.46 25.71
C LYS A 104 5.97 -12.70 25.03
N THR A 105 7.29 -12.79 24.94
CA THR A 105 7.98 -13.94 24.34
C THR A 105 7.71 -15.21 25.13
N LEU A 106 7.85 -15.18 26.45
CA LEU A 106 7.60 -16.32 27.33
C LEU A 106 6.12 -16.73 27.33
N ASP A 107 5.20 -15.77 27.30
CA ASP A 107 3.76 -16.02 27.24
C ASP A 107 3.37 -16.75 25.95
N TRP A 108 3.85 -16.26 24.80
CA TRP A 108 3.58 -16.90 23.52
C TRP A 108 4.26 -18.26 23.40
N LEU A 109 5.50 -18.39 23.88
CA LEU A 109 6.22 -19.66 23.85
C LEU A 109 5.53 -20.70 24.73
N TYR A 110 5.05 -20.29 25.91
CA TYR A 110 4.28 -21.13 26.83
C TYR A 110 2.96 -21.60 26.21
N GLN A 111 2.19 -20.67 25.63
CA GLN A 111 0.93 -21.01 24.97
C GLN A 111 1.15 -22.01 23.82
N LEU A 112 2.05 -21.71 22.89
CA LEU A 112 2.32 -22.58 21.74
C LEU A 112 2.88 -23.95 22.17
N THR A 113 3.72 -24.01 23.20
CA THR A 113 4.22 -25.28 23.75
C THR A 113 3.08 -26.13 24.31
N ASN A 114 2.12 -25.52 25.01
CA ASN A 114 0.94 -26.24 25.52
C ASN A 114 0.02 -26.70 24.39
N ILE A 115 -0.22 -25.86 23.38
CA ILE A 115 -1.02 -26.23 22.21
C ILE A 115 -0.39 -27.43 21.50
N LEU A 116 0.92 -27.36 21.19
CA LEU A 116 1.66 -28.46 20.57
C LEU A 116 1.62 -29.73 21.43
N SER A 117 1.88 -29.61 22.74
CA SER A 117 1.82 -30.76 23.65
C SER A 117 0.44 -31.41 23.67
N SER A 118 -0.64 -30.61 23.56
CA SER A 118 -2.00 -31.13 23.57
C SER A 118 -2.36 -31.90 22.30
N ILE A 119 -1.87 -31.48 21.13
CA ILE A 119 -2.07 -32.23 19.87
C ILE A 119 -1.13 -33.45 19.77
N HIS A 120 0.09 -33.35 20.31
CA HIS A 120 1.05 -34.48 20.37
C HIS A 120 0.52 -35.64 21.21
N LYS A 121 -0.17 -35.35 22.32
CA LYS A 121 -0.85 -36.37 23.16
C LYS A 121 -1.93 -37.15 22.40
N ARG A 122 -2.43 -36.61 21.29
CA ARG A 122 -3.38 -37.27 20.39
C ARG A 122 -2.69 -37.90 19.17
N ASN A 123 -1.37 -38.08 19.23
CA ASN A 123 -0.52 -38.60 18.15
C ASN A 123 -0.56 -37.76 16.86
N VAL A 124 -0.83 -36.46 16.99
CA VAL A 124 -0.87 -35.52 15.86
C VAL A 124 0.38 -34.64 15.92
N ILE A 125 1.20 -34.67 14.87
CA ILE A 125 2.36 -33.78 14.69
C ILE A 125 1.99 -32.75 13.63
N HIS A 126 2.21 -31.47 13.89
CA HIS A 126 1.76 -30.37 13.01
C HIS A 126 2.58 -30.29 11.71
N ARG A 127 3.90 -30.44 11.80
CA ARG A 127 4.89 -30.49 10.69
C ARG A 127 5.12 -29.19 9.91
N ASP A 128 4.30 -28.16 10.08
CA ASP A 128 4.47 -26.87 9.40
C ASP A 128 4.26 -25.65 10.31
N ILE A 129 4.91 -25.65 11.47
CA ILE A 129 4.88 -24.50 12.39
C ILE A 129 5.71 -23.35 11.82
N LYS A 130 5.07 -22.18 11.65
CA LYS A 130 5.67 -20.93 11.15
C LYS A 130 4.75 -19.74 11.48
N PRO A 131 5.23 -18.49 11.39
CA PRO A 131 4.43 -17.31 11.71
C PRO A 131 3.09 -17.22 10.98
N SER A 132 3.03 -17.56 9.69
CA SER A 132 1.80 -17.52 8.88
C SER A 132 0.74 -18.54 9.28
N ASN A 133 1.11 -19.54 10.09
CA ASN A 133 0.26 -20.65 10.53
C ASN A 133 -0.11 -20.54 12.03
N ILE A 134 0.18 -19.39 12.64
CA ILE A 134 -0.18 -19.10 14.03
C ILE A 134 -1.02 -17.82 14.03
N MET A 135 -2.26 -17.92 14.49
CA MET A 135 -3.22 -16.82 14.57
C MET A 135 -3.23 -16.20 15.97
N LEU A 136 -3.31 -14.88 16.05
CA LEU A 136 -3.59 -14.13 17.27
C LEU A 136 -5.09 -13.77 17.31
N ARG A 137 -5.85 -14.37 18.24
CA ARG A 137 -7.31 -14.20 18.36
C ARG A 137 -7.69 -12.82 18.90
N LEU A 138 -8.77 -12.24 18.37
CA LEU A 138 -9.32 -10.95 18.82
C LEU A 138 -10.28 -11.06 20.02
N ASN A 139 -11.02 -12.17 20.16
CA ASN A 139 -12.18 -12.25 21.07
C ASN A 139 -11.93 -12.95 22.44
N GLY A 140 -10.72 -13.41 22.73
CA GLY A 140 -10.37 -14.04 24.02
C GLY A 140 -10.07 -13.02 25.12
N GLY A 141 -11.04 -12.17 25.47
CA GLY A 141 -11.04 -11.22 26.60
C GLY A 141 -10.00 -10.07 26.59
N ASN A 142 -8.82 -10.27 26.00
CA ASN A 142 -7.65 -9.42 26.18
C ASN A 142 -6.70 -9.42 24.95
N GLY A 143 -7.04 -10.09 23.83
CA GLY A 143 -6.21 -10.13 22.61
C GLY A 143 -4.89 -10.89 22.73
N LYS A 144 -4.81 -11.90 23.61
CA LYS A 144 -3.57 -12.63 23.96
C LYS A 144 -3.54 -14.10 23.58
N GLU A 145 -4.62 -14.65 23.02
CA GLU A 145 -4.74 -16.09 22.77
C GLU A 145 -4.24 -16.47 21.37
N LEU A 146 -3.35 -17.46 21.31
CA LEU A 146 -2.82 -18.01 20.07
C LEU A 146 -3.60 -19.25 19.63
N ALA A 147 -3.78 -19.41 18.32
CA ALA A 147 -4.29 -20.62 17.69
C ALA A 147 -3.37 -21.07 16.57
N ILE A 148 -3.25 -22.39 16.35
CA ILE A 148 -2.45 -22.96 15.27
C ILE A 148 -3.38 -23.42 14.15
N ILE A 149 -3.04 -23.08 12.91
CA ILE A 149 -3.83 -23.40 11.71
C ILE A 149 -2.98 -24.15 10.68
N ASP A 150 -3.64 -24.80 9.71
CA ASP A 150 -3.05 -25.43 8.52
C ASP A 150 -1.98 -26.51 8.82
N PHE A 151 -2.45 -27.74 9.08
CA PHE A 151 -1.59 -28.88 9.37
C PHE A 151 -0.83 -29.33 8.13
N GLY A 152 0.49 -29.51 8.26
CA GLY A 152 1.36 -30.02 7.19
C GLY A 152 1.13 -31.49 6.81
N ILE A 153 0.06 -32.12 7.31
CA ILE A 153 -0.35 -33.50 7.02
C ILE A 153 -0.77 -33.65 5.56
N ALA A 154 -1.15 -32.55 4.91
CA ALA A 154 -1.52 -32.48 3.51
C ALA A 154 -0.31 -32.50 2.53
N LYS A 155 0.93 -32.42 3.05
CA LYS A 155 2.17 -32.27 2.28
C LYS A 155 2.88 -33.63 2.11
N ARG A 156 3.32 -33.96 0.89
CA ARG A 156 3.99 -35.25 0.55
C ARG A 156 5.20 -35.52 1.44
N SER A 157 5.31 -36.74 1.98
CA SER A 157 6.58 -37.30 2.49
C SER A 157 7.24 -38.15 1.40
N ILE A 158 8.57 -38.07 1.29
CA ILE A 158 9.40 -38.84 0.35
C ILE A 158 9.30 -40.35 0.69
N PRO A 159 9.05 -41.27 -0.26
CA PRO A 159 9.30 -42.70 -0.05
C PRO A 159 10.80 -43.00 -0.10
N ALA A 160 11.27 -43.89 0.77
CA ALA A 160 12.68 -44.24 0.88
C ALA A 160 13.28 -44.89 -0.38
N ALA A 161 14.54 -44.54 -0.62
CA ALA A 161 15.60 -45.21 -1.40
C ALA A 161 15.58 -45.19 -2.95
N ASN A 162 16.69 -44.65 -3.49
CA ASN A 162 17.31 -44.90 -4.80
C ASN A 162 16.73 -44.27 -6.08
N GLN A 163 16.74 -42.94 -6.24
CA GLN A 163 17.00 -42.27 -7.54
C GLN A 163 17.54 -40.84 -7.33
N PRO A 164 18.63 -40.41 -8.02
CA PRO A 164 19.03 -39.02 -8.07
C PRO A 164 18.40 -38.34 -9.30
N THR A 165 17.31 -37.60 -9.10
CA THR A 165 16.72 -36.73 -10.12
C THR A 165 16.22 -35.41 -9.53
N SER A 166 16.55 -34.35 -10.25
CA SER A 166 16.26 -32.92 -10.10
C SER A 166 15.05 -32.52 -9.22
N THR A 167 15.34 -31.75 -8.17
CA THR A 167 14.44 -30.86 -7.38
C THR A 167 12.98 -31.27 -7.29
N THR A 168 12.72 -32.32 -6.53
CA THR A 168 11.40 -32.77 -6.10
C THR A 168 10.92 -32.03 -4.84
N LEU A 169 9.62 -31.71 -4.79
CA LEU A 169 8.92 -31.04 -3.68
C LEU A 169 9.18 -31.78 -2.34
N VAL A 170 9.99 -31.17 -1.48
CA VAL A 170 10.08 -31.55 -0.07
C VAL A 170 8.96 -30.82 0.69
N GLY A 171 8.05 -31.58 1.30
CA GLY A 171 7.02 -31.03 2.18
C GLY A 171 7.62 -30.39 3.43
N GLY A 172 7.70 -29.06 3.43
CA GLY A 172 8.07 -28.25 4.60
C GLY A 172 8.44 -26.82 4.21
N SER A 173 8.09 -25.85 5.04
CA SER A 173 8.41 -24.43 4.80
C SER A 173 9.92 -24.19 4.94
N ARG A 174 10.60 -23.89 3.81
CA ARG A 174 12.06 -23.66 3.73
C ARG A 174 12.55 -22.75 4.86
N GLY A 175 13.39 -23.27 5.75
CA GLY A 175 13.98 -22.53 6.89
C GLY A 175 13.36 -22.82 8.26
N TYR A 176 12.18 -23.43 8.31
CA TYR A 176 11.51 -23.87 9.55
C TYR A 176 11.54 -25.39 9.71
N THR A 177 11.63 -26.14 8.60
CA THR A 177 11.62 -27.60 8.58
C THR A 177 12.88 -28.21 9.22
N PRO A 178 12.77 -29.07 10.24
CA PRO A 178 13.90 -29.79 10.82
C PRO A 178 14.41 -30.93 9.92
N PRO A 179 15.66 -31.40 10.12
CA PRO A 179 16.30 -32.42 9.30
C PRO A 179 15.55 -33.77 9.30
N GLU A 180 14.96 -34.21 10.42
CA GLU A 180 14.27 -35.50 10.49
C GLU A 180 12.96 -35.55 9.66
N ILE A 181 12.32 -34.40 9.40
CA ILE A 181 11.18 -34.34 8.48
C ILE A 181 11.63 -34.63 7.03
N HIS A 182 12.82 -34.17 6.63
CA HIS A 182 13.40 -34.48 5.32
C HIS A 182 13.71 -35.98 5.16
N LYS A 183 13.97 -36.66 6.28
CA LYS A 183 14.18 -38.12 6.34
C LYS A 183 12.87 -38.92 6.43
N GLY A 184 11.71 -38.25 6.40
CA GLY A 184 10.40 -38.90 6.52
C GLY A 184 10.08 -39.42 7.92
N GLN A 185 10.79 -38.96 8.95
CA GLN A 185 10.66 -39.41 10.35
C GLN A 185 10.21 -38.25 11.25
N PRO A 186 8.99 -37.70 11.07
CA PRO A 186 8.49 -36.64 11.94
C PRO A 186 8.27 -37.18 13.36
N VAL A 187 8.79 -36.46 14.35
CA VAL A 187 8.57 -36.72 15.78
C VAL A 187 7.93 -35.48 16.44
N PRO A 188 7.28 -35.58 17.61
CA PRO A 188 6.74 -34.40 18.31
C PRO A 188 7.74 -33.24 18.45
N LYS A 189 9.01 -33.57 18.73
CA LYS A 189 10.12 -32.60 18.83
C LYS A 189 10.48 -31.89 17.52
N SER A 190 9.97 -32.35 16.38
CA SER A 190 10.08 -31.64 15.11
C SER A 190 9.33 -30.31 15.12
N ASP A 191 8.15 -30.27 15.76
CA ASP A 191 7.36 -29.03 15.87
C ASP A 191 8.05 -28.00 16.78
N PHE A 192 8.81 -28.45 17.80
CA PHE A 192 9.56 -27.55 18.67
C PHE A 192 10.76 -26.89 17.97
N PHE A 193 11.43 -27.60 17.05
CA PHE A 193 12.45 -26.98 16.20
C PHE A 193 11.86 -25.85 15.36
N ALA A 194 10.74 -26.13 14.70
CA ALA A 194 10.03 -25.15 13.89
C ALA A 194 9.50 -23.97 14.72
N LEU A 195 9.07 -24.23 15.96
CA LEU A 195 8.72 -23.21 16.96
C LEU A 195 9.93 -22.33 17.32
N GLY A 196 11.11 -22.92 17.56
CA GLY A 196 12.34 -22.18 17.81
C GLY A 196 12.69 -21.24 16.66
N ARG A 197 12.65 -21.74 15.42
CA ARG A 197 12.86 -20.94 14.20
C ARG A 197 11.81 -19.84 14.04
N THR A 198 10.56 -20.12 14.41
CA THR A 198 9.48 -19.12 14.47
C THR A 198 9.83 -17.99 15.42
N PHE A 199 10.27 -18.28 16.64
CA PHE A 199 10.65 -17.25 17.60
C PHE A 199 11.89 -16.45 17.19
N VAL A 200 12.87 -17.06 16.52
CA VAL A 200 13.99 -16.31 15.91
C VAL A 200 13.47 -15.26 14.94
N TYR A 201 12.51 -15.61 14.08
CA TYR A 201 11.89 -14.65 13.18
C TYR A 201 11.11 -13.57 13.95
N LEU A 202 10.27 -13.95 14.92
CA LEU A 202 9.47 -12.99 15.70
C LEU A 202 10.36 -11.98 16.47
N LEU A 203 11.53 -12.41 16.93
CA LEU A 203 12.45 -11.60 17.74
C LEU A 203 13.45 -10.78 16.93
N THR A 204 13.64 -11.09 15.65
CA THR A 204 14.68 -10.43 14.83
C THR A 204 14.16 -9.83 13.53
N ARG A 205 12.98 -10.25 13.05
CA ARG A 205 12.41 -9.96 11.73
C ARG A 205 13.30 -10.38 10.55
N LYS A 206 14.35 -11.17 10.80
CA LYS A 206 15.17 -11.79 9.74
C LYS A 206 14.74 -13.23 9.56
N HIS A 207 14.74 -13.69 8.32
CA HIS A 207 14.31 -15.05 8.04
C HIS A 207 15.31 -16.04 8.67
N PRO A 208 14.89 -17.15 9.30
CA PRO A 208 15.80 -18.00 10.06
C PRO A 208 16.96 -18.60 9.23
N ARG A 209 16.85 -18.63 7.89
CA ARG A 209 17.92 -19.05 6.98
C ARG A 209 19.05 -18.04 6.85
N ASP A 210 18.78 -16.77 7.11
CA ASP A 210 19.76 -15.68 6.95
C ASP A 210 20.90 -15.80 7.98
N TYR A 211 20.71 -16.60 9.03
CA TYR A 211 21.71 -16.89 10.05
C TYR A 211 22.57 -18.13 9.76
N GLY A 212 22.26 -18.89 8.71
CA GLY A 212 22.96 -20.15 8.38
C GLY A 212 22.98 -21.13 9.56
N ASP A 213 24.13 -21.80 9.74
CA ASP A 213 24.35 -22.80 10.81
C ASP A 213 24.74 -22.16 12.16
N ASN A 214 24.97 -20.85 12.19
CA ASN A 214 25.36 -20.16 13.42
C ASN A 214 24.12 -19.83 14.29
N LEU A 215 23.66 -20.85 15.03
CA LEU A 215 22.50 -20.76 15.94
C LEU A 215 22.66 -19.72 17.07
N GLN A 216 23.81 -19.07 17.24
CA GLN A 216 24.03 -18.03 18.24
C GLN A 216 24.06 -16.62 17.64
N ALA A 217 24.18 -16.47 16.32
CA ALA A 217 24.33 -15.16 15.67
C ALA A 217 23.12 -14.25 15.90
N TRP A 218 21.91 -14.82 15.92
CA TRP A 218 20.64 -14.09 16.03
C TRP A 218 20.47 -13.38 17.38
N ARG A 219 21.21 -13.76 18.44
CA ARG A 219 21.10 -13.13 19.77
C ARG A 219 21.35 -11.62 19.73
N LYS A 220 22.25 -11.17 18.84
CA LYS A 220 22.64 -9.76 18.65
C LYS A 220 21.51 -8.91 18.08
N ASP A 221 20.54 -9.54 17.43
CA ASP A 221 19.44 -8.88 16.75
C ASP A 221 18.17 -8.79 17.63
N THR A 222 18.25 -9.18 18.92
CA THR A 222 17.14 -9.11 19.90
C THR A 222 17.36 -8.01 20.94
N VAL A 223 16.31 -7.60 21.65
CA VAL A 223 16.40 -6.59 22.74
C VAL A 223 16.76 -7.17 24.12
N PHE A 224 17.13 -8.45 24.20
CA PHE A 224 17.52 -9.15 25.44
C PHE A 224 18.56 -10.26 25.22
N SER A 225 19.71 -9.89 24.66
CA SER A 225 20.79 -10.83 24.28
C SER A 225 21.32 -11.76 25.37
N ASP A 226 21.20 -11.36 26.65
CA ASP A 226 21.75 -12.09 27.81
C ASP A 226 20.68 -12.88 28.59
N SER A 227 19.50 -13.06 28.01
CA SER A 227 18.39 -13.79 28.62
C SER A 227 18.53 -15.31 28.45
N GLY A 228 18.09 -16.06 29.47
CA GLY A 228 17.89 -17.51 29.40
C GLY A 228 16.89 -17.95 28.32
N ILE A 229 16.06 -17.03 27.81
CA ILE A 229 15.19 -17.24 26.64
C ILE A 229 16.02 -17.63 25.41
N ILE A 230 17.16 -16.99 25.19
CA ILE A 230 18.03 -17.27 24.03
C ILE A 230 18.50 -18.73 24.07
N GLN A 231 18.98 -19.18 25.23
CA GLN A 231 19.44 -20.55 25.41
C GLN A 231 18.29 -21.55 25.22
N LEU A 232 17.10 -21.26 25.73
CA LEU A 232 15.92 -22.10 25.52
C LEU A 232 15.59 -22.24 24.04
N ILE A 233 15.49 -21.13 23.30
CA ILE A 233 15.19 -21.14 21.86
C ILE A 233 16.27 -21.91 21.07
N ASN A 234 17.54 -21.75 21.43
CA ASN A 234 18.64 -22.50 20.81
C ASN A 234 18.54 -24.00 21.06
N ASP A 235 18.15 -24.41 22.28
CA ASP A 235 17.96 -25.82 22.61
C ASP A 235 16.79 -26.45 21.86
N LEU A 236 15.75 -25.66 21.52
CA LEU A 236 14.66 -26.12 20.63
C LEU A 236 15.17 -26.41 19.21
N MET A 237 16.17 -25.65 18.75
CA MET A 237 16.68 -25.71 17.37
C MET A 237 17.90 -26.65 17.20
N LYS A 238 18.21 -27.50 18.18
CA LYS A 238 19.31 -28.47 18.03
C LYS A 238 19.07 -29.42 16.86
N GLU A 239 20.14 -29.77 16.16
CA GLU A 239 20.07 -30.60 14.96
C GLU A 239 19.48 -31.98 15.27
N ARG A 240 19.95 -32.63 16.33
CA ARG A 240 19.47 -33.93 16.80
C ARG A 240 18.23 -33.77 17.67
N HIS A 241 17.13 -34.41 17.31
CA HIS A 241 15.87 -34.27 18.05
C HIS A 241 15.94 -34.87 19.46
N GLU A 242 16.83 -35.81 19.74
CA GLU A 242 17.03 -36.38 21.08
C GLU A 242 17.57 -35.34 22.08
N GLU A 243 18.31 -34.35 21.60
CA GLU A 243 18.92 -33.31 22.43
C GLU A 243 17.98 -32.12 22.69
N ARG A 244 16.83 -32.08 22.00
CA ARG A 244 15.80 -31.05 22.19
C ARG A 244 14.96 -31.40 23.42
N PRO A 245 14.58 -30.39 24.24
CA PRO A 245 13.78 -30.61 25.44
C PRO A 245 12.37 -31.13 25.11
N GLU A 246 11.78 -31.89 26.02
CA GLU A 246 10.36 -32.27 25.95
C GLU A 246 9.46 -31.10 26.33
N SER A 247 8.16 -31.18 25.99
CA SER A 247 7.19 -30.12 26.31
C SER A 247 7.15 -29.75 27.80
N THR A 248 7.27 -30.75 28.68
CA THR A 248 7.33 -30.57 30.14
C THR A 248 8.58 -29.81 30.58
N GLU A 249 9.74 -30.14 30.01
CA GLU A 249 10.99 -29.45 30.30
C GLU A 249 10.98 -28.01 29.77
N ILE A 250 10.43 -27.78 28.57
CA ILE A 250 10.27 -26.43 28.00
C ILE A 250 9.44 -25.57 28.95
N ILE A 251 8.30 -26.07 29.42
CA ILE A 251 7.43 -25.36 30.37
C ILE A 251 8.17 -25.08 31.69
N GLN A 252 8.86 -26.06 32.26
CA GLN A 252 9.65 -25.86 33.48
C GLN A 252 10.75 -24.80 33.31
N ARG A 253 11.42 -24.79 32.15
CA ARG A 253 12.45 -23.79 31.84
C ARG A 253 11.86 -22.40 31.66
N ILE A 254 10.70 -22.28 31.02
CA ILE A 254 9.95 -21.01 30.93
C ILE A 254 9.65 -20.47 32.33
N GLU A 255 9.10 -21.29 33.23
CA GLU A 255 8.80 -20.87 34.60
C GLU A 255 10.06 -20.50 35.39
N LYS A 256 11.16 -21.25 35.23
CA LYS A 256 12.44 -20.91 35.84
C LYS A 256 12.98 -19.57 35.33
N ILE A 257 12.84 -19.28 34.04
CA ILE A 257 13.24 -17.98 33.46
C ILE A 257 12.34 -16.87 33.98
N ARG A 258 11.01 -17.06 34.05
CA ARG A 258 10.07 -16.10 34.65
C ARG A 258 10.45 -15.79 36.10
N ALA A 259 10.71 -16.82 36.90
CA ALA A 259 11.11 -16.68 38.29
C ALA A 259 12.48 -16.02 38.48
N LYS A 260 13.41 -16.14 37.52
CA LYS A 260 14.75 -15.54 37.63
C LYS A 260 14.83 -14.12 37.05
N GLU A 261 14.19 -13.88 35.90
CA GLU A 261 14.36 -12.66 35.11
C GLU A 261 13.16 -11.70 35.18
N LEU A 262 12.00 -12.18 35.62
CA LEU A 262 10.75 -11.42 35.66
C LEU A 262 10.17 -11.28 37.06
N GLN A 263 10.88 -11.67 38.12
CA GLN A 263 10.42 -11.35 39.47
C GLN A 263 10.22 -9.83 39.63
N PRO A 264 9.18 -9.40 40.38
CA PRO A 264 9.10 -8.03 40.82
C PRO A 264 10.36 -7.73 41.61
N ILE A 265 10.97 -6.57 41.39
CA ILE A 265 11.95 -6.08 42.34
C ILE A 265 11.15 -5.82 43.61
N THR A 266 11.13 -6.77 44.55
CA THR A 266 10.76 -6.49 45.93
C THR A 266 11.88 -5.60 46.46
N PHE A 267 11.71 -4.30 46.29
CA PHE A 267 12.56 -3.31 46.92
C PHE A 267 12.21 -3.28 48.42
N PHE A 268 12.61 -4.34 49.13
CA PHE A 268 12.95 -4.24 50.54
C PHE A 268 14.42 -4.63 50.68
N PRO A 269 15.37 -3.73 50.39
CA PRO A 269 16.71 -3.92 50.91
C PRO A 269 16.68 -3.58 52.41
N PRO A 270 17.57 -4.18 53.22
CA PRO A 270 17.60 -4.04 54.68
C PRO A 270 18.04 -2.63 55.17
N TYR A 271 17.81 -1.57 54.38
CA TYR A 271 18.25 -0.21 54.65
C TYR A 271 17.35 0.60 55.62
N TYR A 272 16.33 0.00 56.23
CA TYR A 272 15.32 0.75 57.01
C TYR A 272 15.55 0.87 58.54
N LEU A 273 16.62 0.29 59.10
CA LEU A 273 16.93 0.45 60.54
C LEU A 273 17.82 1.68 60.86
N TRP A 274 18.79 1.98 60.01
CA TRP A 274 19.70 3.14 59.99
C TRP A 274 19.08 4.47 59.52
N LEU A 275 17.98 4.48 58.75
CA LEU A 275 17.39 5.73 58.23
C LEU A 275 16.77 6.59 59.35
N ARG A 276 16.35 5.96 60.45
CA ARG A 276 15.80 6.64 61.64
C ARG A 276 16.91 7.34 62.44
N GLU A 277 18.13 6.80 62.43
CA GLU A 277 19.30 7.41 63.05
C GLU A 277 19.91 8.53 62.18
N ILE A 278 19.92 8.36 60.86
CA ILE A 278 20.39 9.40 59.94
C ILE A 278 19.42 10.60 59.91
N LEU A 279 18.10 10.39 59.96
CA LEU A 279 17.13 11.49 60.00
C LEU A 279 17.14 12.26 61.33
N THR A 280 17.49 11.62 62.44
CA THR A 280 17.69 12.29 63.74
C THR A 280 19.01 13.08 63.77
N VAL A 281 20.07 12.57 63.15
CA VAL A 281 21.34 13.30 62.98
C VAL A 281 21.21 14.45 61.99
N ILE A 282 20.52 14.28 60.85
CA ILE A 282 20.25 15.35 59.87
C ILE A 282 19.33 16.41 60.48
N GLY A 283 18.32 16.01 61.25
CA GLY A 283 17.50 16.94 62.03
C GLY A 283 18.31 17.77 63.02
N ALA A 284 19.26 17.16 63.73
CA ALA A 284 20.16 17.85 64.66
C ALA A 284 21.16 18.78 63.94
N VAL A 285 21.70 18.37 62.78
CA VAL A 285 22.63 19.17 61.97
C VAL A 285 21.95 20.36 61.30
N VAL A 286 20.68 20.23 60.90
CA VAL A 286 19.90 21.35 60.35
C VAL A 286 19.55 22.37 61.44
N VAL A 287 19.23 21.93 62.65
CA VAL A 287 18.97 22.84 63.80
C VAL A 287 20.26 23.55 64.25
N LEU A 288 21.40 22.85 64.26
CA LEU A 288 22.72 23.45 64.57
C LEU A 288 23.22 24.36 63.43
N GLY A 289 22.94 24.03 62.17
CA GLY A 289 23.29 24.83 60.99
C GLY A 289 22.50 26.14 60.91
N LEU A 290 21.23 26.14 61.30
CA LEU A 290 20.42 27.37 61.41
C LEU A 290 20.88 28.27 62.55
N ALA A 291 21.36 27.70 63.66
CA ALA A 291 21.99 28.47 64.74
C ALA A 291 23.35 29.07 64.33
N PHE A 292 24.12 28.37 63.47
CA PHE A 292 25.40 28.86 62.93
C PHE A 292 25.22 29.94 61.85
N TYR A 293 24.18 29.82 61.02
CA TYR A 293 23.85 30.82 59.99
C TYR A 293 23.35 32.15 60.59
N GLY A 294 22.66 32.09 61.74
CA GLY A 294 22.32 33.28 62.53
C GLY A 294 23.54 34.02 63.10
N LEU A 295 24.64 33.30 63.38
CA LEU A 295 25.89 33.86 63.90
C LEU A 295 26.82 34.38 62.79
N PHE A 296 26.79 33.78 61.59
CA PHE A 296 27.62 34.17 60.45
C PHE A 296 27.12 35.44 59.72
N SER A 297 25.82 35.74 59.80
CA SER A 297 25.22 36.99 59.27
C SER A 297 25.70 38.25 60.02
N LEU A 298 26.35 38.09 61.18
CA LEU A 298 26.78 39.21 62.04
C LEU A 298 28.22 39.66 61.81
N ILE A 299 29.03 38.96 60.98
CA ILE A 299 30.49 39.21 60.95
C ILE A 299 31.09 39.55 59.58
N SER A 300 30.45 39.29 58.44
CA SER A 300 31.17 39.38 57.15
C SER A 300 30.69 40.49 56.25
N GLY A 301 30.84 41.74 56.70
CA GLY A 301 31.05 42.85 55.78
C GLY A 301 32.52 42.86 55.34
N ILE A 302 32.75 43.33 54.10
CA ILE A 302 34.02 43.83 53.54
C ILE A 302 34.71 42.90 52.50
N LEU A 303 34.68 43.41 51.26
CA LEU A 303 35.62 43.29 50.11
C LEU A 303 35.41 42.22 49.00
N ASP A 304 34.88 42.73 47.88
CA ASP A 304 35.32 42.54 46.48
C ASP A 304 36.73 43.20 46.28
N PRO A 305 37.48 43.14 45.14
CA PRO A 305 37.20 42.50 43.84
C PRO A 305 38.45 41.90 43.08
N THR A 306 38.15 41.41 41.86
CA THR A 306 38.93 41.48 40.59
C THR A 306 39.62 40.23 39.98
N ASN A 307 39.08 39.87 38.80
CA ASN A 307 39.70 39.61 37.48
C ASN A 307 40.92 38.69 37.34
N THR A 308 40.81 37.69 36.45
CA THR A 308 41.34 37.82 35.07
C THR A 308 40.97 36.63 34.17
N VAL A 309 40.80 36.97 32.89
CA VAL A 309 40.47 36.17 31.71
C VAL A 309 41.65 35.29 31.25
N ARG A 310 41.38 34.11 30.66
CA ARG A 310 42.02 33.62 29.42
C ARG A 310 41.32 32.40 28.81
N ASP A 311 41.00 32.55 27.53
CA ASP A 311 40.55 31.54 26.55
C ASP A 311 41.56 30.42 26.31
N VAL A 312 41.07 29.21 26.01
CA VAL A 312 41.69 28.29 25.03
C VAL A 312 40.61 27.60 24.19
N SER A 313 40.82 27.72 22.88
CA SER A 313 40.09 27.16 21.74
C SER A 313 40.03 25.63 21.68
N ALA A 314 38.87 25.10 21.24
CA ALA A 314 38.76 23.75 20.67
C ALA A 314 38.25 23.82 19.23
N SER A 315 39.01 23.22 18.31
CA SER A 315 38.75 23.14 16.87
C SER A 315 37.65 22.10 16.56
N PRO A 316 36.80 22.28 15.54
CA PRO A 316 35.71 21.37 15.23
C PRO A 316 36.16 20.23 14.30
N ASN A 317 35.92 18.98 14.70
CA ASN A 317 35.98 17.85 13.78
C ASN A 317 34.69 17.80 12.94
N PRO A 318 34.77 17.53 11.63
CA PRO A 318 33.64 17.62 10.73
C PRO A 318 32.67 16.45 10.95
N SER A 319 31.42 16.79 11.24
CA SER A 319 30.28 15.89 11.13
C SER A 319 30.23 15.25 9.73
N PRO A 320 29.96 13.95 9.59
CA PRO A 320 29.68 13.39 8.28
C PRO A 320 28.36 13.97 7.79
N THR A 321 28.44 14.91 6.86
CA THR A 321 27.36 15.27 5.94
C THR A 321 26.83 13.98 5.34
N LYS A 322 25.64 13.54 5.77
CA LYS A 322 24.81 12.66 4.95
C LYS A 322 24.46 13.45 3.69
N SER A 323 25.28 13.30 2.67
CA SER A 323 24.87 13.59 1.30
C SER A 323 23.63 12.73 1.05
N THR A 324 22.48 13.36 0.92
CA THR A 324 21.31 12.77 0.27
C THR A 324 21.68 12.54 -1.18
N SER A 325 22.39 11.45 -1.46
CA SER A 325 22.61 10.99 -2.83
C SER A 325 21.23 10.65 -3.38
N SER A 326 20.77 11.43 -4.35
CA SER A 326 19.59 11.10 -5.15
C SER A 326 19.74 9.65 -5.64
N PRO A 327 18.70 8.81 -5.55
CA PRO A 327 18.80 7.45 -6.07
C PRO A 327 19.26 7.48 -7.54
N PRO A 328 20.11 6.53 -7.97
CA PRO A 328 20.66 6.54 -9.31
C PRO A 328 19.53 6.53 -10.35
N LEU A 329 19.55 7.48 -11.27
CA LEU A 329 18.58 7.58 -12.37
C LEU A 329 18.76 6.38 -13.29
N TRP A 330 17.65 5.74 -13.68
CA TRP A 330 17.67 4.66 -14.65
C TRP A 330 17.80 5.22 -16.06
N SER A 331 18.39 4.41 -16.95
CA SER A 331 18.33 4.67 -18.39
C SER A 331 16.87 4.78 -18.82
N ALA A 332 16.48 5.96 -19.29
CA ALA A 332 15.12 6.26 -19.73
C ALA A 332 14.62 5.27 -20.79
N GLN A 333 15.50 4.79 -21.68
CA GLN A 333 15.18 3.78 -22.70
C GLN A 333 14.63 2.48 -22.13
N LYS A 334 15.09 2.06 -20.94
CA LYS A 334 14.60 0.86 -20.26
C LYS A 334 13.20 1.07 -19.67
N LEU A 335 12.79 2.31 -19.46
CA LEU A 335 11.53 2.70 -18.83
C LEU A 335 10.46 3.12 -19.85
N ILE A 336 10.75 3.04 -21.14
CA ILE A 336 9.86 3.46 -22.23
C ILE A 336 9.58 2.25 -23.13
N SER A 337 8.32 2.02 -23.51
CA SER A 337 7.95 0.94 -24.44
C SER A 337 6.75 1.33 -25.29
N ALA A 338 6.82 1.01 -26.59
CA ALA A 338 5.68 1.05 -27.51
C ALA A 338 5.03 -0.33 -27.71
N GLY A 339 5.57 -1.38 -27.08
CA GLY A 339 5.15 -2.76 -27.29
C GLY A 339 6.30 -3.75 -27.48
N GLU A 340 7.53 -3.26 -27.60
CA GLU A 340 8.71 -4.09 -27.87
C GLU A 340 9.31 -4.76 -26.63
N LYS A 341 8.87 -4.36 -25.43
CA LYS A 341 9.27 -4.93 -24.14
C LYS A 341 8.24 -4.65 -23.03
N PRO A 342 8.15 -5.50 -22.00
CA PRO A 342 7.34 -5.21 -20.82
C PRO A 342 8.00 -4.13 -19.94
N LEU A 343 7.20 -3.33 -19.24
CA LEU A 343 7.72 -2.29 -18.34
C LEU A 343 7.68 -2.64 -16.85
N TYR A 344 6.93 -3.67 -16.45
CA TYR A 344 6.65 -3.95 -15.05
C TYR A 344 6.35 -5.43 -14.72
N GLU A 345 6.79 -6.36 -15.57
CA GLU A 345 6.47 -7.79 -15.43
C GLU A 345 6.88 -8.35 -14.05
N GLU A 346 8.03 -7.96 -13.51
CA GLU A 346 8.48 -8.40 -12.18
C GLU A 346 7.60 -7.87 -11.03
N SER A 347 6.98 -6.70 -11.21
CA SER A 347 6.16 -6.05 -10.18
C SER A 347 4.71 -6.49 -10.21
N ARG A 348 4.22 -6.95 -11.36
CA ARG A 348 2.86 -7.46 -11.56
C ARG A 348 2.87 -8.60 -12.59
N PRO A 349 3.36 -9.80 -12.22
CA PRO A 349 3.49 -10.90 -13.15
C PRO A 349 2.11 -11.47 -13.54
N LEU A 350 1.98 -11.88 -14.79
CA LEU A 350 0.87 -12.73 -15.23
C LEU A 350 1.23 -14.19 -14.98
N SER A 351 0.23 -15.05 -14.71
CA SER A 351 0.47 -16.47 -14.44
C SER A 351 0.21 -17.34 -15.68
N GLY A 352 0.97 -18.42 -15.83
CA GLY A 352 0.71 -19.49 -16.80
C GLY A 352 0.58 -19.00 -18.24
N ASP A 353 -0.49 -19.41 -18.92
CA ASP A 353 -0.72 -19.13 -20.34
C ASP A 353 -0.81 -17.63 -20.67
N TYR A 354 -1.23 -16.78 -19.73
CA TYR A 354 -1.34 -15.35 -19.95
C TYR A 354 0.03 -14.69 -20.12
N ALA A 355 1.02 -15.10 -19.31
CA ALA A 355 2.40 -14.66 -19.47
C ALA A 355 2.96 -15.08 -20.85
N GLN A 356 2.76 -16.34 -21.22
CA GLN A 356 3.22 -16.85 -22.52
C GLN A 356 2.58 -16.13 -23.71
N LEU A 357 1.29 -15.81 -23.64
CA LEU A 357 0.60 -15.05 -24.69
C LEU A 357 1.13 -13.62 -24.77
N LYS A 358 1.41 -12.99 -23.62
CA LYS A 358 2.00 -11.65 -23.56
C LYS A 358 3.39 -11.64 -24.20
N ASP A 359 4.25 -12.59 -23.85
CA ASP A 359 5.60 -12.73 -24.42
C ASP A 359 5.56 -12.99 -25.93
N LYS A 360 4.69 -13.88 -26.39
CA LYS A 360 4.49 -14.15 -27.82
C LYS A 360 4.03 -12.89 -28.55
N GLY A 361 3.11 -12.13 -27.96
CA GLY A 361 2.64 -10.85 -28.50
C GLY A 361 3.76 -9.81 -28.61
N ILE A 362 4.55 -9.64 -27.55
CA ILE A 362 5.70 -8.71 -27.50
C ILE A 362 6.77 -9.12 -28.53
N ASN A 363 7.12 -10.40 -28.62
CA ASN A 363 8.10 -10.90 -29.59
C ASN A 363 7.63 -10.72 -31.04
N ALA A 364 6.34 -10.95 -31.31
CA ALA A 364 5.75 -10.68 -32.62
C ALA A 364 5.76 -9.19 -32.96
N PHE A 365 5.42 -8.33 -31.99
CA PHE A 365 5.45 -6.88 -32.16
C PHE A 365 6.87 -6.37 -32.45
N LYS A 366 7.87 -6.84 -31.70
CA LYS A 366 9.29 -6.53 -31.90
C LYS A 366 9.82 -6.95 -33.28
N SER A 367 9.23 -7.98 -33.87
CA SER A 367 9.61 -8.50 -35.19
C SER A 367 8.77 -7.90 -36.33
N ASP A 368 8.06 -6.79 -36.09
CA ASP A 368 7.13 -6.14 -37.01
C ASP A 368 6.00 -7.05 -37.53
N ASN A 369 5.74 -8.17 -36.85
CA ASN A 369 4.65 -9.09 -37.15
C ASN A 369 3.39 -8.71 -36.35
N TYR A 370 2.84 -7.56 -36.71
CA TYR A 370 1.72 -6.96 -35.98
C TYR A 370 0.43 -7.79 -36.04
N LEU A 371 0.21 -8.56 -37.11
CA LEU A 371 -0.93 -9.48 -37.24
C LEU A 371 -0.90 -10.56 -36.15
N ASN A 372 0.26 -11.19 -35.92
CA ASN A 372 0.40 -12.17 -34.84
C ASN A 372 0.37 -11.50 -33.46
N ALA A 373 0.95 -10.30 -33.33
CA ALA A 373 0.88 -9.55 -32.07
C ALA A 373 -0.58 -9.27 -31.66
N GLU A 374 -1.40 -8.76 -32.59
CA GLU A 374 -2.83 -8.55 -32.38
C GLU A 374 -3.53 -9.84 -31.96
N LYS A 375 -3.27 -10.95 -32.67
CA LYS A 375 -3.85 -12.25 -32.37
C LYS A 375 -3.52 -12.71 -30.94
N PHE A 376 -2.26 -12.62 -30.52
CA PHE A 376 -1.83 -13.07 -29.20
C PHE A 376 -2.42 -12.21 -28.07
N PHE A 377 -2.37 -10.88 -28.20
CA PHE A 377 -2.95 -9.99 -27.18
C PHE A 377 -4.48 -10.09 -27.13
N THR A 378 -5.15 -10.25 -28.28
CA THR A 378 -6.61 -10.49 -28.34
C THR A 378 -6.97 -11.79 -27.64
N ASN A 379 -6.25 -12.88 -27.92
CA ASN A 379 -6.48 -14.17 -27.25
C ASN A 379 -6.24 -14.08 -25.75
N LEU A 380 -5.18 -13.38 -25.31
CA LEU A 380 -4.92 -13.15 -23.89
C LEU A 380 -6.13 -12.50 -23.21
N ARG A 381 -6.61 -11.37 -23.75
CA ARG A 381 -7.73 -10.63 -23.16
C ARG A 381 -9.04 -11.41 -23.22
N LYS A 382 -9.31 -12.10 -24.33
CA LYS A 382 -10.49 -12.96 -24.50
C LYS A 382 -10.50 -14.09 -23.48
N ASN A 383 -9.39 -14.81 -23.34
CA ASN A 383 -9.24 -15.91 -22.39
C ASN A 383 -9.32 -15.41 -20.93
N ALA A 384 -8.73 -14.26 -20.63
CA ALA A 384 -8.80 -13.65 -19.31
C ALA A 384 -10.25 -13.29 -18.94
N LYS A 385 -11.01 -12.72 -19.88
CA LYS A 385 -12.43 -12.43 -19.70
C LYS A 385 -13.28 -13.69 -19.51
N GLN A 386 -13.07 -14.72 -20.33
CA GLN A 386 -13.81 -15.99 -20.25
C GLN A 386 -13.54 -16.72 -18.93
N ASN A 387 -12.29 -16.73 -18.47
CA ASN A 387 -11.88 -17.43 -17.26
C ASN A 387 -12.00 -16.56 -15.99
N LYS A 388 -12.49 -15.32 -16.11
CA LYS A 388 -12.56 -14.35 -15.01
C LYS A 388 -11.19 -14.12 -14.32
N GLU A 389 -10.10 -14.16 -15.09
CA GLU A 389 -8.76 -13.83 -14.58
C GLU A 389 -8.58 -12.30 -14.64
N PHE A 390 -8.86 -11.64 -13.53
CA PHE A 390 -8.93 -10.18 -13.46
C PHE A 390 -7.55 -9.52 -13.64
N THR A 391 -6.45 -10.15 -13.24
CA THR A 391 -5.11 -9.53 -13.30
C THR A 391 -4.70 -9.28 -14.76
N ALA A 392 -4.85 -10.27 -15.62
CA ALA A 392 -4.59 -10.24 -17.05
C ALA A 392 -5.63 -9.42 -17.81
N LEU A 393 -6.92 -9.51 -17.44
CA LEU A 393 -7.97 -8.69 -18.07
C LEU A 393 -7.72 -7.20 -17.82
N THR A 394 -7.28 -6.85 -16.62
CA THR A 394 -6.99 -5.48 -16.18
C THR A 394 -5.53 -5.07 -16.38
N ASP A 395 -4.79 -5.75 -17.25
CA ASP A 395 -3.45 -5.31 -17.67
C ASP A 395 -3.58 -4.27 -18.80
N PRO A 396 -3.40 -2.97 -18.53
CA PRO A 396 -3.57 -1.93 -19.56
C PRO A 396 -2.42 -1.93 -20.56
N GLU A 397 -1.22 -2.43 -20.21
CA GLU A 397 -0.09 -2.56 -21.14
C GLU A 397 -0.47 -3.50 -22.29
N VAL A 398 -1.14 -4.61 -22.00
CA VAL A 398 -1.63 -5.54 -23.03
C VAL A 398 -2.61 -4.87 -23.99
N LEU A 399 -3.52 -4.01 -23.50
CA LEU A 399 -4.47 -3.31 -24.37
C LEU A 399 -3.78 -2.22 -25.20
N ILE A 400 -2.82 -1.49 -24.63
CA ILE A 400 -2.02 -0.51 -25.39
C ILE A 400 -1.22 -1.20 -26.48
N PHE A 401 -0.56 -2.32 -26.18
CA PHE A 401 0.25 -3.05 -27.16
C PHE A 401 -0.62 -3.66 -28.26
N LEU A 402 -1.81 -4.16 -27.92
CA LEU A 402 -2.83 -4.58 -28.88
C LEU A 402 -3.22 -3.42 -29.81
N ASN A 403 -3.61 -2.28 -29.24
CA ASN A 403 -4.00 -1.09 -30.02
C ASN A 403 -2.85 -0.59 -30.92
N ASN A 404 -1.62 -0.57 -30.42
CA ASN A 404 -0.45 -0.20 -31.22
C ASN A 404 -0.22 -1.17 -32.38
N ALA A 405 -0.41 -2.48 -32.16
CA ALA A 405 -0.31 -3.48 -33.23
C ALA A 405 -1.39 -3.24 -34.30
N ILE A 406 -2.61 -2.91 -33.91
CA ILE A 406 -3.70 -2.59 -34.84
C ILE A 406 -3.38 -1.31 -35.63
N ALA A 407 -2.99 -0.21 -34.96
CA ALA A 407 -2.64 1.05 -35.62
C ALA A 407 -1.51 0.89 -36.64
N ARG A 408 -0.49 0.08 -36.33
CA ARG A 408 0.62 -0.22 -37.26
C ARG A 408 0.22 -1.12 -38.42
N GLN A 409 -0.79 -1.99 -38.26
CA GLN A 409 -1.36 -2.75 -39.37
C GLN A 409 -2.18 -1.86 -40.30
N GLN A 410 -3.02 -1.01 -39.74
CA GLN A 410 -3.88 -0.11 -40.50
C GLN A 410 -3.10 0.90 -41.36
N ARG A 411 -1.85 1.23 -41.00
CA ARG A 411 -0.91 1.97 -41.88
C ARG A 411 -0.74 1.31 -43.26
N LYS A 412 -0.84 -0.02 -43.37
CA LYS A 412 -0.76 -0.72 -44.67
C LYS A 412 -2.01 -0.49 -45.54
N ASN A 413 -3.11 -0.01 -44.95
CA ASN A 413 -4.40 0.25 -45.60
C ASN A 413 -4.67 1.76 -45.83
N GLY A 414 -3.72 2.65 -45.50
CA GLY A 414 -3.82 4.11 -45.69
C GLY A 414 -3.97 4.92 -44.39
N GLY A 415 -3.42 6.16 -44.36
CA GLY A 415 -3.51 7.12 -43.25
C GLY A 415 -2.25 7.21 -42.35
N PRO A 416 -1.86 8.41 -41.85
CA PRO A 416 -0.68 8.58 -40.99
C PRO A 416 -0.90 7.99 -39.59
N ILE A 417 0.17 7.47 -38.97
CA ILE A 417 0.13 7.10 -37.54
C ILE A 417 0.58 8.30 -36.70
N HIS A 418 -0.25 8.70 -35.75
CA HIS A 418 0.07 9.74 -34.77
C HIS A 418 0.61 9.08 -33.50
N THR A 419 1.79 9.48 -33.03
CA THR A 419 2.39 8.91 -31.82
C THR A 419 2.31 9.90 -30.66
N ILE A 420 1.67 9.48 -29.57
CA ILE A 420 1.67 10.21 -28.29
C ILE A 420 2.36 9.36 -27.23
N ALA A 421 2.71 9.97 -26.10
CA ALA A 421 3.24 9.26 -24.96
C ALA A 421 2.32 9.39 -23.74
N VAL A 422 2.37 8.40 -22.85
CA VAL A 422 1.80 8.46 -21.51
C VAL A 422 2.95 8.31 -20.51
N ALA A 423 3.27 9.39 -19.80
CA ALA A 423 4.40 9.48 -18.88
C ALA A 423 3.91 9.55 -17.43
N ILE A 424 4.06 8.45 -16.69
CA ILE A 424 3.47 8.27 -15.36
C ILE A 424 4.27 7.27 -14.50
N PRO A 425 4.09 7.26 -13.17
CA PRO A 425 4.62 6.20 -12.31
C PRO A 425 3.83 4.92 -12.56
N ILE A 426 4.52 3.87 -13.00
CA ILE A 426 3.94 2.52 -13.09
C ILE A 426 4.46 1.65 -11.94
N THR A 427 5.69 1.94 -11.52
CA THR A 427 6.31 1.38 -10.34
C THR A 427 6.95 2.51 -9.53
N HIS A 428 7.08 2.35 -8.23
CA HIS A 428 7.93 3.19 -7.39
C HIS A 428 8.89 2.32 -6.57
N ARG A 429 9.94 2.90 -5.99
CA ARG A 429 10.83 2.15 -5.11
C ARG A 429 10.36 2.20 -3.66
N ASN A 430 10.26 1.04 -3.03
CA ASN A 430 10.07 0.97 -1.59
C ASN A 430 11.40 1.22 -0.84
N GLN A 431 11.33 1.27 0.49
CA GLN A 431 12.50 1.49 1.36
C GLN A 431 13.59 0.41 1.23
N ALA A 432 13.23 -0.79 0.76
CA ALA A 432 14.18 -1.87 0.47
C ALA A 432 14.82 -1.74 -0.93
N GLY A 433 14.50 -0.69 -1.68
CA GLY A 433 15.00 -0.45 -3.02
C GLY A 433 14.41 -1.36 -4.09
N LYS A 434 13.31 -2.07 -3.80
CA LYS A 434 12.60 -2.90 -4.77
C LYS A 434 11.52 -2.07 -5.49
N ASP A 435 11.34 -2.32 -6.78
CA ASP A 435 10.24 -1.76 -7.55
C ASP A 435 8.92 -2.41 -7.10
N VAL A 436 7.94 -1.57 -6.79
CA VAL A 436 6.60 -1.96 -6.34
C VAL A 436 5.58 -1.32 -7.27
N TRP A 437 4.55 -2.09 -7.58
CA TRP A 437 3.42 -1.66 -8.41
C TRP A 437 2.78 -0.36 -7.90
N PHE A 438 2.41 0.54 -8.83
CA PHE A 438 1.74 1.79 -8.51
C PHE A 438 0.34 1.84 -9.15
N HIS A 439 -0.69 1.64 -8.33
CA HIS A 439 -2.08 1.45 -8.78
C HIS A 439 -2.68 2.64 -9.55
N GLN A 440 -2.24 3.86 -9.25
CA GLN A 440 -2.75 5.08 -9.85
C GLN A 440 -2.28 5.19 -11.30
N GLY A 441 -1.05 4.73 -11.57
CA GLY A 441 -0.54 4.60 -12.93
C GLY A 441 -1.37 3.66 -13.78
N GLN A 442 -1.78 2.52 -13.22
CA GLN A 442 -2.67 1.56 -13.88
C GLN A 442 -3.97 2.22 -14.34
N GLN A 443 -4.62 3.01 -13.47
CA GLN A 443 -5.89 3.68 -13.78
C GLN A 443 -5.73 4.71 -14.91
N ILE A 444 -4.63 5.49 -14.90
CA ILE A 444 -4.34 6.41 -16.00
C ILE A 444 -4.17 5.63 -17.32
N LEU A 445 -3.41 4.53 -17.33
CA LEU A 445 -3.21 3.69 -18.54
C LEU A 445 -4.51 3.03 -19.01
N MET A 446 -5.41 2.64 -18.10
CA MET A 446 -6.73 2.10 -18.44
C MET A 446 -7.54 3.13 -19.24
N GLY A 447 -7.59 4.39 -18.80
CA GLY A 447 -8.34 5.42 -19.52
C GLY A 447 -7.72 5.77 -20.87
N VAL A 448 -6.38 5.87 -20.92
CA VAL A 448 -5.63 6.11 -22.17
C VAL A 448 -5.88 5.01 -23.18
N SER A 449 -5.75 3.74 -22.77
CA SER A 449 -5.92 2.59 -23.67
C SER A 449 -7.36 2.42 -24.14
N GLN A 450 -8.35 2.69 -23.30
CA GLN A 450 -9.77 2.66 -23.67
C GLN A 450 -10.11 3.76 -24.70
N ALA A 451 -9.61 4.98 -24.50
CA ALA A 451 -9.79 6.07 -25.47
C ALA A 451 -9.01 5.83 -26.77
N GLN A 452 -7.83 5.23 -26.69
CA GLN A 452 -7.04 4.83 -27.85
C GLN A 452 -7.80 3.83 -28.73
N THR A 453 -8.42 2.80 -28.14
CA THR A 453 -9.27 1.85 -28.88
C THR A 453 -10.36 2.60 -29.65
N LYS A 454 -11.05 3.56 -29.00
CA LYS A 454 -12.08 4.36 -29.67
C LYS A 454 -11.51 5.22 -30.81
N ALA A 455 -10.35 5.84 -30.62
CA ALA A 455 -9.72 6.66 -31.67
C ALA A 455 -9.41 5.82 -32.93
N ILE A 456 -8.90 4.61 -32.74
CA ILE A 456 -8.62 3.64 -33.81
C ILE A 456 -9.92 3.22 -34.52
N GLU A 457 -10.96 2.88 -33.76
CA GLU A 457 -12.29 2.55 -34.30
C GLU A 457 -12.92 3.71 -35.10
N GLN A 458 -12.53 4.95 -34.80
CA GLN A 458 -12.98 6.17 -35.49
C GLN A 458 -12.06 6.61 -36.63
N GLY A 459 -11.09 5.78 -37.01
CA GLY A 459 -10.22 5.97 -38.18
C GLY A 459 -8.95 6.77 -37.93
N ILE A 460 -8.61 7.06 -36.67
CA ILE A 460 -7.34 7.71 -36.32
C ILE A 460 -6.36 6.65 -35.82
N ASN A 461 -5.30 6.41 -36.59
CA ASN A 461 -4.21 5.51 -36.23
C ASN A 461 -3.38 6.12 -35.08
N LEU A 462 -3.81 5.93 -33.84
CA LEU A 462 -3.14 6.46 -32.64
C LEU A 462 -2.23 5.41 -32.00
N GLU A 463 -0.94 5.69 -31.95
CA GLU A 463 0.06 4.90 -31.21
C GLU A 463 0.39 5.57 -29.87
N VAL A 464 0.42 4.77 -28.81
CA VAL A 464 0.74 5.22 -27.46
C VAL A 464 2.04 4.60 -26.99
N VAL A 465 3.02 5.44 -26.65
CA VAL A 465 4.26 5.04 -25.99
C VAL A 465 4.10 5.17 -24.49
N ILE A 466 4.35 4.10 -23.74
CA ILE A 466 4.29 4.11 -22.29
C ILE A 466 5.66 4.49 -21.72
N ALA A 467 5.68 5.38 -20.75
CA ALA A 467 6.89 5.90 -20.11
C ALA A 467 6.76 5.88 -18.58
N ASN A 468 7.56 5.05 -17.90
CA ASN A 468 7.58 4.94 -16.45
C ASN A 468 8.51 6.00 -15.82
N ASP A 469 7.96 7.12 -15.37
CA ASP A 469 8.74 8.19 -14.74
C ASP A 469 9.04 7.95 -13.25
N ARG A 470 8.39 6.94 -12.65
CA ARG A 470 8.43 6.59 -11.22
C ARG A 470 8.03 7.72 -10.26
N ASN A 471 7.47 8.80 -10.80
CA ASN A 471 7.12 10.05 -10.13
C ASN A 471 8.31 10.64 -9.33
N LEU A 472 9.51 10.52 -9.91
CA LEU A 472 10.72 11.17 -9.43
C LEU A 472 11.08 12.35 -10.33
N HIS A 473 11.38 13.50 -9.72
CA HIS A 473 11.75 14.75 -10.41
C HIS A 473 12.80 14.55 -11.52
N GLY A 474 13.98 14.00 -11.18
CA GLY A 474 15.06 13.78 -12.14
C GLY A 474 14.75 12.69 -13.17
N GLN A 475 13.99 11.65 -12.79
CA GLN A 475 13.63 10.58 -13.72
C GLN A 475 12.63 11.06 -14.76
N ALA A 476 11.65 11.86 -14.35
CA ALA A 476 10.69 12.46 -15.27
C ALA A 476 11.36 13.38 -16.29
N VAL A 477 12.34 14.18 -15.88
CA VAL A 477 13.15 14.99 -16.81
C VAL A 477 13.96 14.09 -17.76
N SER A 478 14.56 13.01 -17.26
CA SER A 478 15.30 12.06 -18.11
C SER A 478 14.39 11.36 -19.13
N VAL A 479 13.20 10.93 -18.71
CA VAL A 479 12.19 10.32 -19.57
C VAL A 479 11.67 11.32 -20.59
N ALA A 480 11.40 12.55 -20.17
CA ALA A 480 10.98 13.62 -21.07
C ALA A 480 12.02 13.88 -22.17
N LYS A 481 13.31 13.94 -21.82
CA LYS A 481 14.40 14.10 -22.80
C LYS A 481 14.40 12.98 -23.82
N GLU A 482 14.31 11.73 -23.39
CA GLU A 482 14.24 10.58 -24.29
C GLU A 482 13.01 10.67 -25.22
N LEU A 483 11.83 10.96 -24.68
CA LEU A 483 10.60 11.10 -25.46
C LEU A 483 10.70 12.22 -26.52
N THR A 484 11.38 13.33 -26.22
CA THR A 484 11.56 14.41 -27.21
C THR A 484 12.43 14.02 -28.39
N GLN A 485 13.41 13.14 -28.17
CA GLN A 485 14.40 12.68 -29.15
C GLN A 485 13.95 11.40 -29.88
N MET A 486 12.95 10.70 -29.32
CA MET A 486 12.46 9.43 -29.83
C MET A 486 11.88 9.56 -31.24
N ASN A 487 12.37 8.70 -32.14
CA ASN A 487 11.90 8.57 -33.51
C ASN A 487 11.38 7.14 -33.74
N VAL A 488 10.06 6.97 -33.71
CA VAL A 488 9.39 5.67 -33.84
C VAL A 488 9.10 5.39 -35.31
N GLN A 489 10.06 4.78 -36.02
CA GLN A 489 9.94 4.48 -37.46
C GLN A 489 9.61 5.73 -38.31
N GLY A 490 10.31 6.84 -38.07
CA GLY A 490 10.13 8.12 -38.78
C GLY A 490 9.15 9.09 -38.12
N ARG A 491 8.62 8.78 -36.92
CA ARG A 491 7.55 9.53 -36.25
C ARG A 491 8.01 10.07 -34.89
N SER A 492 7.77 11.36 -34.65
CA SER A 492 8.05 12.00 -33.36
C SER A 492 6.87 11.86 -32.38
N ILE A 493 7.15 11.90 -31.08
CA ILE A 493 6.12 12.07 -30.05
C ILE A 493 5.48 13.46 -30.18
N LEU A 494 4.15 13.53 -30.33
CA LEU A 494 3.40 14.77 -30.55
C LEU A 494 2.90 15.43 -29.25
N ALA A 495 2.48 14.61 -28.29
CA ALA A 495 1.89 15.05 -27.03
C ALA A 495 2.14 14.03 -25.92
N VAL A 496 2.02 14.47 -24.68
CA VAL A 496 2.16 13.63 -23.47
C VAL A 496 0.87 13.69 -22.64
N ILE A 497 0.37 12.53 -22.23
CA ILE A 497 -0.61 12.38 -21.16
C ILE A 497 0.14 12.07 -19.86
N GLY A 498 0.01 12.91 -18.85
CA GLY A 498 0.80 12.83 -17.61
C GLY A 498 1.22 14.22 -17.12
N HIS A 499 2.12 14.37 -16.14
CA HIS A 499 2.60 13.35 -15.21
C HIS A 499 1.62 13.16 -14.04
N TYR A 500 1.91 12.26 -13.09
CA TYR A 500 1.01 11.99 -11.97
C TYR A 500 0.85 13.18 -11.00
N THR A 501 1.94 13.74 -10.49
CA THR A 501 1.90 14.88 -9.58
C THR A 501 2.16 16.22 -10.27
N SER A 502 1.65 17.29 -9.67
CA SER A 502 1.85 18.67 -10.18
C SER A 502 3.33 19.04 -10.24
N ASP A 503 4.12 18.62 -9.25
CA ASP A 503 5.52 18.98 -9.14
C ASP A 503 6.33 18.27 -10.23
N VAL A 504 6.15 16.96 -10.41
CA VAL A 504 6.80 16.20 -11.49
C VAL A 504 6.39 16.73 -12.88
N THR A 505 5.10 17.04 -13.07
CA THR A 505 4.61 17.66 -14.32
C THR A 505 5.30 18.99 -14.60
N CYS A 506 5.41 19.85 -13.58
CA CYS A 506 6.04 21.15 -13.69
C CYS A 506 7.51 21.04 -14.10
N ASN A 507 8.26 20.11 -13.52
CA ASN A 507 9.67 19.91 -13.86
C ASN A 507 9.87 19.43 -15.30
N ALA A 508 9.12 18.42 -15.74
CA ALA A 508 9.22 17.93 -17.11
C ALA A 508 8.83 19.00 -18.15
N LEU A 509 7.82 19.83 -17.84
CA LEU A 509 7.44 20.97 -18.67
C LEU A 509 8.55 22.02 -18.78
N LYS A 510 9.03 22.53 -17.64
CA LYS A 510 10.04 23.61 -17.59
C LYS A 510 11.34 23.22 -18.26
N GLU A 511 11.82 22.03 -17.94
CA GLU A 511 13.15 21.59 -18.34
C GLU A 511 13.18 21.06 -19.77
N VAL A 512 12.04 20.55 -20.29
CA VAL A 512 12.04 19.75 -21.52
C VAL A 512 10.86 20.06 -22.45
N TYR A 513 9.62 19.72 -22.07
CA TYR A 513 8.53 19.65 -23.04
C TYR A 513 8.16 21.00 -23.66
N ALA A 514 8.14 22.07 -22.86
CA ALA A 514 7.78 23.40 -23.35
C ALA A 514 8.76 23.86 -24.45
N ASN A 515 10.06 23.65 -24.23
CA ASN A 515 11.11 23.99 -25.21
C ASN A 515 11.05 23.09 -26.46
N ALA A 516 10.63 21.84 -26.30
CA ALA A 516 10.49 20.89 -27.40
C ALA A 516 9.15 21.00 -28.17
N GLY A 517 8.28 21.93 -27.77
CA GLY A 517 6.95 22.13 -28.34
C GLY A 517 5.96 20.99 -28.06
N ILE A 518 6.28 20.07 -27.14
CA ILE A 518 5.38 18.98 -26.76
C ILE A 518 4.34 19.51 -25.78
N ILE A 519 3.07 19.37 -26.12
CA ILE A 519 1.99 19.67 -25.18
C ILE A 519 1.80 18.54 -24.18
N VAL A 520 1.41 18.91 -22.97
CA VAL A 520 1.05 17.99 -21.89
C VAL A 520 -0.42 18.20 -21.55
N ILE A 521 -1.22 17.14 -21.63
CA ILE A 521 -2.59 17.13 -21.09
C ILE A 521 -2.62 16.25 -19.84
N SER A 522 -2.67 16.89 -18.68
CA SER A 522 -2.59 16.20 -17.39
C SER A 522 -3.98 15.80 -16.85
N PRO A 523 -4.22 14.51 -16.55
CA PRO A 523 -5.45 14.06 -15.91
C PRO A 523 -5.41 14.10 -14.37
N SER A 524 -4.29 14.50 -13.75
CA SER A 524 -4.10 14.37 -12.29
C SER A 524 -3.43 15.56 -11.59
N SER A 525 -2.67 16.40 -12.29
CA SER A 525 -2.03 17.59 -11.72
C SER A 525 -3.01 18.74 -11.51
N THR A 526 -3.20 19.13 -10.25
CA THR A 526 -4.26 20.06 -9.84
C THR A 526 -3.75 21.39 -9.29
N LYS A 527 -2.45 21.60 -9.07
CA LYS A 527 -1.90 22.91 -8.61
C LYS A 527 -2.40 24.06 -9.50
N THR A 528 -2.75 25.20 -8.93
CA THR A 528 -3.11 26.41 -9.69
C THR A 528 -1.92 26.96 -10.48
N ASP A 529 -2.21 27.72 -11.53
CA ASP A 529 -1.22 28.46 -12.33
C ASP A 529 -0.09 27.61 -12.96
N LEU A 530 -0.27 26.30 -13.13
CA LEU A 530 0.75 25.42 -13.73
C LEU A 530 1.16 25.86 -15.14
N ARG A 531 0.19 26.29 -15.97
CA ARG A 531 0.47 26.82 -17.31
C ARG A 531 1.39 28.02 -17.26
N LYS A 532 1.02 29.02 -16.45
CA LYS A 532 1.81 30.25 -16.26
C LYS A 532 3.18 30.00 -15.62
N THR A 533 3.25 29.11 -14.63
CA THR A 533 4.46 28.95 -13.80
C THR A 533 5.42 27.87 -14.29
N CYS A 534 4.99 26.95 -15.16
CA CYS A 534 5.79 25.78 -15.56
C CYS A 534 5.92 25.55 -17.06
N GLY A 535 4.83 25.68 -17.83
CA GLY A 535 4.79 25.18 -19.21
C GLY A 535 4.56 26.23 -20.29
N GLY A 536 4.26 27.48 -19.93
CA GLY A 536 3.74 28.46 -20.87
C GLY A 536 2.55 27.87 -21.64
N GLY A 537 2.49 28.06 -22.97
CA GLY A 537 1.41 27.52 -23.80
C GLY A 537 1.35 25.99 -23.96
N ALA A 538 2.21 25.21 -23.29
CA ALA A 538 2.29 23.76 -23.49
C ALA A 538 1.47 22.93 -22.49
N PHE A 539 0.89 23.52 -21.44
CA PHE A 539 0.16 22.78 -20.41
C PHE A 539 -1.36 22.92 -20.53
N PHE A 540 -2.04 21.78 -20.45
CA PHE A 540 -3.49 21.66 -20.32
C PHE A 540 -3.83 20.59 -19.29
N ARG A 541 -5.05 20.58 -18.77
CA ARG A 541 -5.52 19.52 -17.88
C ARG A 541 -7.00 19.22 -18.00
N THR A 542 -7.35 17.94 -17.89
CA THR A 542 -8.74 17.49 -17.79
C THR A 542 -9.24 17.44 -16.34
N ALA A 543 -8.32 17.38 -15.37
CA ALA A 543 -8.64 17.56 -13.95
C ALA A 543 -8.91 19.03 -13.60
N SER A 544 -9.76 19.26 -12.61
CA SER A 544 -9.97 20.61 -12.05
C SER A 544 -8.85 21.00 -11.09
N SER A 545 -8.74 22.30 -10.82
CA SER A 545 -7.69 22.85 -9.97
C SER A 545 -7.92 22.61 -8.47
N THR A 546 -6.87 22.78 -7.68
CA THR A 546 -6.90 22.86 -6.20
C THR A 546 -7.84 23.96 -5.72
N LYS A 547 -8.07 25.02 -6.50
CA LYS A 547 -9.09 26.04 -6.19
C LYS A 547 -10.49 25.42 -6.16
N ILE A 548 -10.85 24.61 -7.15
CA ILE A 548 -12.17 23.93 -7.19
C ILE A 548 -12.28 22.88 -6.06
N GLU A 549 -11.18 22.18 -5.76
CA GLU A 549 -11.11 21.22 -4.64
C GLU A 549 -11.31 21.93 -3.28
N ALA A 550 -10.57 23.02 -3.05
CA ALA A 550 -10.67 23.85 -1.86
C ALA A 550 -12.08 24.43 -1.68
N GLN A 551 -12.68 24.92 -2.76
CA GLN A 551 -14.05 25.44 -2.77
C GLN A 551 -15.06 24.40 -2.31
N ALA A 552 -15.00 23.18 -2.86
CA ALA A 552 -15.91 22.09 -2.48
C ALA A 552 -15.78 21.75 -0.97
N LEU A 553 -14.55 21.61 -0.47
CA LEU A 553 -14.30 21.30 0.93
C LEU A 553 -14.68 22.46 1.87
N ALA A 554 -14.40 23.71 1.50
CA ALA A 554 -14.75 24.88 2.30
C ALA A 554 -16.26 25.12 2.34
N ASN A 555 -16.98 24.84 1.24
CA ASN A 555 -18.44 24.89 1.20
C ASN A 555 -19.06 23.79 2.07
N TYR A 556 -18.46 22.61 2.11
CA TYR A 556 -18.88 21.57 3.05
C TYR A 556 -18.78 22.05 4.52
N VAL A 557 -17.68 22.71 4.89
CA VAL A 557 -17.55 23.30 6.25
C VAL A 557 -18.61 24.37 6.52
N SER A 558 -18.91 25.24 5.56
CA SER A 558 -20.01 26.21 5.68
C SER A 558 -21.34 25.52 5.97
N ASN A 559 -21.66 24.48 5.19
CA ASN A 559 -22.92 23.78 5.31
C ASN A 559 -23.06 23.10 6.69
N LEU A 560 -21.97 22.57 7.25
CA LEU A 560 -21.96 22.01 8.61
C LEU A 560 -22.25 23.07 9.68
N LYS A 561 -21.80 24.31 9.47
CA LYS A 561 -22.07 25.45 10.36
C LYS A 561 -23.51 25.91 10.24
N GLU A 562 -23.99 26.08 9.01
CA GLU A 562 -25.34 26.55 8.69
C GLU A 562 -26.42 25.56 9.11
N SER A 563 -26.18 24.25 8.96
CA SER A 563 -27.09 23.20 9.42
C SER A 563 -27.10 23.01 10.94
N GLY A 564 -26.11 23.58 11.65
CA GLY A 564 -25.91 23.39 13.08
C GLY A 564 -25.22 22.08 13.48
N GLU A 565 -24.82 21.22 12.54
CA GLU A 565 -24.05 19.99 12.81
C GLU A 565 -22.73 20.30 13.53
N ILE A 566 -22.08 21.41 13.15
CA ILE A 566 -20.92 22.00 13.83
C ILE A 566 -21.11 23.51 13.98
N ARG A 567 -21.71 23.94 15.10
CA ARG A 567 -21.98 25.37 15.40
C ARG A 567 -20.74 26.26 15.35
N GLU A 568 -19.61 25.77 15.87
CA GLU A 568 -18.32 26.47 15.89
C GLU A 568 -17.24 25.61 15.22
N PRO A 569 -17.01 25.76 13.91
CA PRO A 569 -15.94 25.05 13.22
C PRO A 569 -14.56 25.46 13.76
N LYS A 570 -13.82 24.50 14.32
CA LYS A 570 -12.43 24.66 14.79
C LYS A 570 -11.55 23.74 13.97
N ILE A 571 -10.78 24.32 13.06
CA ILE A 571 -10.01 23.58 12.05
C ILE A 571 -8.55 23.45 12.50
N ALA A 572 -8.03 22.23 12.44
CA ALA A 572 -6.60 21.95 12.41
C ALA A 572 -6.19 21.49 11.01
N ALA A 573 -5.00 21.88 10.55
CA ALA A 573 -4.54 21.62 9.19
C ALA A 573 -3.22 20.85 9.20
N PHE A 574 -3.23 19.67 8.59
CA PHE A 574 -2.10 18.78 8.44
C PHE A 574 -1.77 18.72 6.95
N TYR A 575 -0.65 19.28 6.55
CA TYR A 575 -0.27 19.41 5.14
C TYR A 575 1.25 19.37 4.98
N ASN A 576 1.75 19.16 3.77
CA ASN A 576 3.18 19.12 3.50
C ASN A 576 3.71 20.52 3.17
N LEU A 577 4.56 21.08 4.03
CA LEU A 577 5.17 22.41 3.83
C LEU A 577 6.21 22.46 2.71
N LYS A 578 6.73 21.31 2.29
CA LYS A 578 7.77 21.18 1.26
C LYS A 578 7.19 20.97 -0.14
N ALA A 579 5.95 20.48 -0.26
CA ALA A 579 5.31 20.19 -1.54
C ALA A 579 4.44 21.35 -2.03
N ASP A 580 4.63 21.75 -3.29
CA ASP A 580 3.98 22.92 -3.89
C ASP A 580 2.48 22.71 -4.08
N PHE A 581 2.06 21.51 -4.47
CA PHE A 581 0.64 21.14 -4.52
C PHE A 581 -0.06 21.27 -3.17
N SER A 582 0.55 20.74 -2.10
CA SER A 582 -0.06 20.69 -0.77
C SER A 582 -0.19 22.10 -0.17
N LYS A 583 0.86 22.93 -0.29
CA LYS A 583 0.82 24.36 0.08
C LYS A 583 -0.25 25.11 -0.71
N ASP A 584 -0.34 24.89 -2.02
CA ASP A 584 -1.33 25.56 -2.85
C ASP A 584 -2.75 25.19 -2.44
N LEU A 585 -3.07 23.90 -2.27
CA LEU A 585 -4.40 23.47 -1.82
C LEU A 585 -4.77 24.08 -0.46
N PHE A 586 -3.84 24.08 0.50
CA PHE A 586 -4.07 24.70 1.80
C PHE A 586 -4.31 26.21 1.69
N LYS A 587 -3.51 26.91 0.87
CA LYS A 587 -3.69 28.34 0.59
C LYS A 587 -5.06 28.63 -0.03
N GLN A 588 -5.47 27.87 -1.04
CA GLN A 588 -6.80 28.03 -1.66
C GLN A 588 -7.91 27.77 -0.63
N PHE A 589 -7.77 26.74 0.21
CA PHE A 589 -8.75 26.44 1.26
C PHE A 589 -8.85 27.57 2.30
N GLN A 590 -7.72 28.16 2.70
CA GLN A 590 -7.70 29.33 3.57
C GLN A 590 -8.42 30.54 2.94
N LEU A 591 -8.17 30.82 1.67
CA LEU A 591 -8.82 31.91 0.93
C LEU A 591 -10.35 31.73 0.86
N GLU A 592 -10.82 30.49 0.75
CA GLU A 592 -12.25 30.19 0.69
C GLU A 592 -12.92 30.20 2.07
N ILE A 593 -12.20 29.83 3.15
CA ILE A 593 -12.78 29.71 4.50
C ILE A 593 -12.72 31.00 5.33
N GLN A 594 -11.70 31.84 5.12
CA GLN A 594 -11.53 33.07 5.90
C GLN A 594 -12.70 34.06 5.76
N PRO A 595 -13.25 34.33 4.56
CA PRO A 595 -14.42 35.20 4.39
C PRO A 595 -15.67 34.70 5.13
N LYS A 596 -15.73 33.41 5.47
CA LYS A 596 -16.84 32.78 6.20
C LYS A 596 -16.72 32.92 7.73
N GLY A 597 -15.74 33.71 8.19
CA GLY A 597 -15.48 33.97 9.60
C GLY A 597 -14.87 32.79 10.37
N ILE A 598 -14.29 31.81 9.66
CA ILE A 598 -13.62 30.65 10.27
C ILE A 598 -12.11 30.84 10.11
N LYS A 599 -11.39 30.81 11.22
CA LYS A 599 -9.93 30.97 11.25
C LYS A 599 -9.25 29.62 11.41
N ILE A 600 -8.06 29.50 10.82
CA ILE A 600 -7.15 28.36 11.02
C ILE A 600 -5.91 28.90 11.73
N PRO A 601 -5.80 28.71 13.06
CA PRO A 601 -4.67 29.23 13.83
C PRO A 601 -3.34 28.60 13.39
N SER A 602 -2.23 29.34 13.51
CA SER A 602 -0.91 28.87 13.07
C SER A 602 -0.39 27.72 13.93
N GLU A 603 -0.73 27.74 15.22
CA GLU A 603 -0.43 26.68 16.18
C GLU A 603 -1.15 25.35 15.87
N SER A 604 -2.24 25.41 15.10
CA SER A 604 -3.03 24.26 14.64
C SER A 604 -2.62 23.77 13.24
N GLN A 605 -1.51 24.28 12.70
CA GLN A 605 -0.92 23.83 11.45
C GLN A 605 0.24 22.86 11.73
N ILE A 606 0.19 21.66 11.15
CA ILE A 606 1.15 20.58 11.37
C ILE A 606 1.75 20.16 10.02
N ASP A 607 3.09 20.08 9.97
CA ASP A 607 3.81 19.59 8.80
C ASP A 607 3.81 18.06 8.74
N LEU A 608 3.18 17.52 7.71
CA LEU A 608 3.17 16.07 7.44
C LEU A 608 4.54 15.56 6.96
N ALA A 609 5.42 16.44 6.46
CA ALA A 609 6.76 16.07 5.99
C ALA A 609 7.86 16.22 7.04
N ASP A 610 7.49 16.35 8.32
CA ASP A 610 8.42 16.29 9.44
C ASP A 610 8.93 14.85 9.61
N ASP A 611 10.25 14.67 9.63
CA ASP A 611 10.90 13.37 9.82
C ASP A 611 10.67 12.81 11.24
N LYS A 612 10.33 13.67 12.20
CA LYS A 612 9.98 13.32 13.59
C LYS A 612 8.46 13.24 13.82
N PHE A 613 7.67 13.26 12.75
CA PHE A 613 6.21 13.25 12.85
C PHE A 613 5.70 12.03 13.64
N ASN A 614 4.91 12.30 14.69
CA ASN A 614 4.18 11.31 15.46
C ASN A 614 2.69 11.67 15.43
N ALA A 615 1.86 10.75 14.93
CA ALA A 615 0.45 11.03 14.67
C ALA A 615 -0.35 11.28 15.96
N ASP A 616 -0.11 10.50 17.01
CA ASP A 616 -0.77 10.66 18.31
C ASP A 616 -0.43 12.01 18.95
N THR A 617 0.85 12.36 19.01
CA THR A 617 1.32 13.66 19.54
C THR A 617 0.74 14.82 18.74
N ALA A 618 0.71 14.70 17.41
CA ALA A 618 0.15 15.73 16.54
C ALA A 618 -1.35 15.92 16.78
N LEU A 619 -2.12 14.83 16.93
CA LEU A 619 -3.55 14.89 17.25
C LEU A 619 -3.81 15.47 18.64
N HIS A 620 -3.00 15.10 19.64
CA HIS A 620 -3.11 15.66 20.99
C HIS A 620 -2.87 17.18 21.01
N LYS A 621 -1.89 17.67 20.24
CA LYS A 621 -1.58 19.11 20.10
C LYS A 621 -2.78 19.91 19.56
N VAL A 622 -3.65 19.29 18.76
CA VAL A 622 -4.83 19.93 18.17
C VAL A 622 -6.15 19.44 18.77
N SER A 623 -6.13 18.97 20.01
CA SER A 623 -7.31 18.39 20.71
C SER A 623 -8.54 19.30 20.79
N SER A 624 -8.37 20.63 20.64
CA SER A 624 -9.49 21.58 20.58
C SER A 624 -10.19 21.64 19.21
N ALA A 625 -9.61 21.05 18.16
CA ALA A 625 -10.17 21.04 16.82
C ALA A 625 -11.29 20.01 16.71
N ASN A 626 -12.35 20.35 15.97
CA ASN A 626 -13.43 19.43 15.63
C ASN A 626 -13.46 19.07 14.14
N ILE A 627 -12.69 19.80 13.32
CA ILE A 627 -12.47 19.49 11.91
C ILE A 627 -10.97 19.36 11.68
N LEU A 628 -10.56 18.27 11.05
CA LEU A 628 -9.19 18.04 10.61
C LEU A 628 -9.13 18.19 9.09
N VAL A 629 -8.28 19.07 8.60
CA VAL A 629 -7.90 19.15 7.20
C VAL A 629 -6.62 18.35 7.00
N LEU A 630 -6.63 17.36 6.11
CA LEU A 630 -5.54 16.42 5.90
C LEU A 630 -5.12 16.40 4.43
N PHE A 631 -4.12 17.21 4.09
CA PHE A 631 -3.68 17.50 2.73
C PHE A 631 -2.25 16.99 2.45
N PRO A 632 -2.00 15.68 2.42
CA PRO A 632 -0.71 15.16 1.95
C PRO A 632 -0.51 15.49 0.46
N ASP A 633 0.73 15.41 0.00
CA ASP A 633 1.06 15.30 -1.43
C ASP A 633 1.08 13.82 -1.89
N GLY A 634 1.27 13.62 -3.19
CA GLY A 634 1.35 12.29 -3.81
C GLY A 634 2.74 11.92 -4.32
N ALA A 635 3.82 12.51 -3.80
CA ALA A 635 5.18 12.19 -4.23
C ALA A 635 5.59 10.78 -3.79
N THR A 636 6.31 10.07 -4.66
CA THR A 636 6.76 8.67 -4.42
C THR A 636 8.24 8.58 -4.04
N ASP A 637 8.98 9.69 -4.06
CA ASP A 637 10.40 9.73 -3.74
C ASP A 637 10.68 9.52 -2.25
N THR A 638 9.86 10.11 -1.40
CA THR A 638 9.88 9.98 0.06
C THR A 638 8.58 9.37 0.57
N ASP A 639 7.46 9.76 -0.05
CA ASP A 639 6.08 9.38 0.32
C ASP A 639 5.80 9.62 1.82
N THR A 640 6.57 10.51 2.45
CA THR A 640 6.59 10.71 3.91
C THR A 640 5.26 11.30 4.37
N ALA A 641 4.79 12.37 3.71
CA ALA A 641 3.58 13.06 4.10
C ALA A 641 2.31 12.22 3.86
N TYR A 642 2.23 11.49 2.75
CA TYR A 642 1.15 10.55 2.49
C TYR A 642 1.12 9.42 3.54
N LYS A 643 2.27 8.79 3.83
CA LYS A 643 2.37 7.78 4.91
C LYS A 643 1.98 8.33 6.27
N ASN A 644 2.41 9.54 6.60
CA ASN A 644 2.07 10.20 7.86
C ASN A 644 0.58 10.54 7.93
N ALA A 645 -0.04 10.96 6.84
CA ALA A 645 -1.49 11.14 6.77
C ALA A 645 -2.23 9.81 6.99
N LEU A 646 -1.75 8.70 6.43
CA LEU A 646 -2.33 7.38 6.70
C LEU A 646 -2.18 6.95 8.17
N LYS A 647 -1.08 7.31 8.84
CA LYS A 647 -0.94 7.08 10.30
C LYS A 647 -2.00 7.85 11.07
N VAL A 648 -2.20 9.14 10.76
CA VAL A 648 -3.24 9.98 11.39
C VAL A 648 -4.62 9.36 11.27
N LEU A 649 -5.01 8.87 10.08
CA LEU A 649 -6.31 8.22 9.86
C LEU A 649 -6.47 6.88 10.61
N ARG A 650 -5.37 6.28 11.09
CA ARG A 650 -5.34 5.01 11.83
C ARG A 650 -5.13 5.22 13.34
N GLU A 651 -4.98 6.45 13.82
CA GLU A 651 -4.89 6.68 15.26
C GLU A 651 -6.26 6.56 15.92
N SER A 652 -6.30 6.04 17.16
CA SER A 652 -7.56 5.94 17.93
C SER A 652 -8.13 7.33 18.25
N ASN A 653 -7.25 8.29 18.55
CA ASN A 653 -7.58 9.66 18.87
C ASN A 653 -8.21 10.43 17.72
N VAL A 654 -8.06 9.97 16.46
CA VAL A 654 -8.74 10.60 15.31
C VAL A 654 -10.26 10.49 15.43
N ASN A 655 -10.78 9.55 16.23
CA ASN A 655 -12.22 9.38 16.43
C ASN A 655 -12.89 10.54 17.17
N THR A 656 -12.13 11.35 17.92
CA THR A 656 -12.62 12.55 18.62
C THR A 656 -12.91 13.69 17.65
N ILE A 657 -12.25 13.69 16.48
CA ILE A 657 -12.51 14.64 15.40
C ILE A 657 -13.87 14.33 14.78
N LYS A 658 -14.71 15.36 14.60
CA LYS A 658 -16.05 15.20 14.02
C LYS A 658 -16.00 14.97 12.51
N LYS A 659 -15.16 15.72 11.80
CA LYS A 659 -15.00 15.63 10.33
C LYS A 659 -13.53 15.74 9.93
N ILE A 660 -13.15 14.94 8.94
CA ILE A 660 -11.82 14.92 8.36
C ILE A 660 -11.98 15.22 6.87
N LEU A 661 -11.37 16.31 6.40
CA LEU A 661 -11.41 16.74 5.01
C LEU A 661 -10.07 16.42 4.36
N GLY A 662 -10.05 15.47 3.42
CA GLY A 662 -8.81 15.01 2.81
C GLY A 662 -8.63 15.50 1.38
N SER A 663 -7.37 15.60 0.95
CA SER A 663 -7.01 15.94 -0.43
C SER A 663 -7.07 14.73 -1.37
N ASN A 664 -7.03 14.99 -2.67
CA ASN A 664 -7.13 14.00 -3.74
C ASN A 664 -6.09 12.83 -3.71
N PRO A 665 -4.90 12.90 -3.09
CA PRO A 665 -4.02 11.74 -2.96
C PRO A 665 -4.61 10.72 -1.98
N LEU A 666 -5.52 11.10 -1.09
CA LEU A 666 -6.19 10.16 -0.20
C LEU A 666 -7.27 9.32 -0.89
N LEU A 667 -7.67 9.65 -2.14
CA LEU A 667 -8.60 8.86 -2.96
C LEU A 667 -7.99 7.52 -3.49
N GLN A 668 -6.81 7.13 -2.99
CA GLN A 668 -6.08 5.94 -3.41
C GLN A 668 -6.58 4.67 -2.68
N LEU A 669 -6.45 3.51 -3.33
CA LEU A 669 -6.89 2.19 -2.82
C LEU A 669 -6.28 1.85 -1.45
N GLU A 670 -5.02 2.25 -1.22
CA GLU A 670 -4.24 1.95 0.00
C GLU A 670 -4.73 2.71 1.23
N THR A 671 -5.45 3.83 1.03
CA THR A 671 -6.05 4.60 2.13
C THR A 671 -7.14 3.79 2.83
N ILE A 672 -7.85 2.91 2.10
CA ILE A 672 -9.06 2.23 2.60
C ILE A 672 -8.71 0.86 3.22
N THR A 673 -8.08 0.96 4.39
CA THR A 673 -7.82 -0.17 5.31
C THR A 673 -8.84 -0.18 6.44
N GLY A 674 -9.03 -1.33 7.12
CA GLY A 674 -10.13 -1.55 8.10
C GLY A 674 -10.50 -0.36 8.98
N GLN A 675 -9.53 0.24 9.69
CA GLN A 675 -9.82 1.39 10.56
C GLN A 675 -10.27 2.66 9.81
N VAL A 676 -9.76 2.89 8.60
CA VAL A 676 -10.18 4.02 7.77
C VAL A 676 -11.60 3.82 7.23
N LYS A 677 -12.03 2.58 6.97
CA LYS A 677 -13.43 2.29 6.60
C LYS A 677 -14.40 2.68 7.73
N LYS A 678 -14.01 2.51 8.99
CA LYS A 678 -14.81 2.89 10.16
C LYS A 678 -14.99 4.40 10.33
N LEU A 679 -14.23 5.21 9.59
CA LEU A 679 -14.45 6.66 9.60
C LEU A 679 -15.75 7.02 8.89
N GLU A 680 -16.18 6.23 7.89
CA GLU A 680 -17.42 6.47 7.13
C GLU A 680 -17.58 7.96 6.79
N ASN A 681 -18.77 8.53 7.03
CA ASN A 681 -19.14 9.93 6.81
C ASN A 681 -18.31 10.97 7.62
N LYS A 682 -17.33 10.54 8.43
CA LYS A 682 -16.33 11.44 9.02
C LYS A 682 -15.27 11.83 8.00
N LEU A 683 -14.80 10.92 7.15
CA LEU A 683 -13.78 11.21 6.14
C LEU A 683 -14.46 11.65 4.84
N VAL A 684 -14.28 12.92 4.48
CA VAL A 684 -14.86 13.53 3.29
C VAL A 684 -13.75 13.96 2.35
N LEU A 685 -13.84 13.53 1.09
CA LEU A 685 -12.92 13.88 0.01
C LEU A 685 -13.70 14.52 -1.13
N ALA A 686 -13.04 15.36 -1.92
CA ALA A 686 -13.63 15.97 -3.12
C ALA A 686 -13.02 15.37 -4.39
N THR A 687 -13.86 14.84 -5.29
CA THR A 687 -13.43 14.23 -6.56
C THR A 687 -14.04 14.93 -7.77
N ASP A 688 -13.27 14.98 -8.86
CA ASP A 688 -13.70 15.50 -10.17
C ASP A 688 -14.78 14.63 -10.82
N TRP A 689 -14.76 13.33 -10.53
CA TRP A 689 -15.61 12.31 -11.15
C TRP A 689 -15.80 11.09 -10.22
N HIS A 690 -16.97 10.47 -10.31
CA HIS A 690 -17.36 9.24 -9.57
C HIS A 690 -18.15 8.33 -10.51
N TRP A 691 -18.05 7.01 -10.32
CA TRP A 691 -18.67 6.02 -11.22
C TRP A 691 -20.16 6.26 -11.37
N GLU A 692 -20.89 6.47 -10.28
CA GLU A 692 -22.35 6.70 -10.34
C GLU A 692 -22.76 7.95 -11.12
N CYS A 693 -21.85 8.92 -11.29
CA CYS A 693 -22.07 10.13 -12.10
C CYS A 693 -21.61 9.95 -13.56
N GLY A 694 -21.14 8.76 -13.92
CA GLY A 694 -20.63 8.43 -15.24
C GLY A 694 -21.71 8.07 -16.24
N ARG A 695 -21.53 8.52 -17.49
CA ARG A 695 -22.42 8.15 -18.61
C ARG A 695 -22.50 6.64 -18.76
N GLU A 696 -23.72 6.12 -18.93
CA GLU A 696 -23.98 4.68 -19.01
C GLU A 696 -23.12 3.98 -20.07
N ARG A 697 -23.04 4.53 -21.29
CA ARG A 697 -22.24 3.92 -22.37
C ARG A 697 -20.76 3.79 -22.01
N PHE A 698 -20.18 4.80 -21.35
CA PHE A 698 -18.79 4.74 -20.89
C PHE A 698 -18.61 3.68 -19.80
N ARG A 699 -19.55 3.59 -18.84
CA ARG A 699 -19.52 2.58 -17.78
C ARG A 699 -19.64 1.16 -18.32
N THR A 700 -20.53 0.93 -19.27
CA THR A 700 -20.69 -0.36 -19.94
C THR A 700 -19.43 -0.77 -20.69
N ASP A 701 -18.82 0.15 -21.43
CA ASP A 701 -17.56 -0.12 -22.13
C ASP A 701 -16.40 -0.40 -21.15
N ALA A 702 -16.28 0.41 -20.10
CA ALA A 702 -15.29 0.22 -19.04
C ALA A 702 -15.46 -1.14 -18.36
N THR A 703 -16.69 -1.53 -18.03
CA THR A 703 -16.98 -2.86 -17.45
C THR A 703 -16.59 -3.98 -18.42
N GLY A 704 -16.88 -3.80 -19.71
CA GLY A 704 -16.54 -4.76 -20.75
C GLY A 704 -15.03 -4.98 -20.92
N LYS A 705 -14.23 -3.94 -20.72
CA LYS A 705 -12.76 -3.95 -20.86
C LYS A 705 -12.02 -4.28 -19.56
N TRP A 706 -12.53 -3.83 -18.42
CA TRP A 706 -11.83 -3.85 -17.13
C TRP A 706 -12.49 -4.74 -16.08
N GLY A 707 -13.64 -5.32 -16.39
CA GLY A 707 -14.35 -6.23 -15.49
C GLY A 707 -15.09 -5.54 -14.35
N GLY A 708 -15.20 -4.21 -14.35
CA GLY A 708 -15.92 -3.47 -13.31
C GLY A 708 -15.77 -1.95 -13.39
N ALA A 709 -16.13 -1.28 -12.29
CA ALA A 709 -16.01 0.15 -12.09
C ALA A 709 -14.57 0.64 -12.21
N VAL A 710 -14.42 1.87 -12.67
CA VAL A 710 -13.14 2.59 -12.76
C VAL A 710 -13.22 3.89 -11.98
N ASN A 711 -12.09 4.54 -11.72
CA ASN A 711 -12.07 5.79 -10.95
C ASN A 711 -11.84 7.04 -11.81
N ARG A 712 -11.77 8.21 -11.15
CA ARG A 712 -11.54 9.52 -11.78
C ARG A 712 -10.31 9.56 -12.69
N LEU A 713 -9.23 8.85 -12.36
CA LEU A 713 -7.99 8.91 -13.15
C LEU A 713 -8.19 8.25 -14.51
N THR A 714 -8.93 7.15 -14.56
CA THR A 714 -9.35 6.48 -15.81
C THR A 714 -10.28 7.38 -16.62
N ALA A 715 -11.27 7.99 -15.98
CA ALA A 715 -12.22 8.91 -16.60
C ALA A 715 -11.52 10.13 -17.23
N LEU A 716 -10.66 10.82 -16.49
CA LEU A 716 -10.02 12.05 -16.94
C LEU A 716 -8.87 11.80 -17.92
N SER A 717 -8.19 10.65 -17.83
CA SER A 717 -7.17 10.27 -18.83
C SER A 717 -7.80 9.82 -20.15
N TYR A 718 -8.98 9.19 -20.10
CA TYR A 718 -9.80 8.94 -21.29
C TYR A 718 -10.13 10.26 -22.01
N GLU A 719 -10.67 11.25 -21.29
CA GLU A 719 -10.99 12.55 -21.87
C GLU A 719 -9.76 13.29 -22.42
N ALA A 720 -8.59 13.13 -21.78
CA ALA A 720 -7.36 13.74 -22.25
C ALA A 720 -6.95 13.20 -23.64
N VAL A 721 -7.11 11.90 -23.86
CA VAL A 721 -6.91 11.29 -25.19
C VAL A 721 -8.03 11.68 -26.16
N THR A 722 -9.28 11.78 -25.71
CA THR A 722 -10.40 12.26 -26.56
C THR A 722 -10.14 13.65 -27.14
N VAL A 723 -9.64 14.57 -26.32
CA VAL A 723 -9.23 15.92 -26.78
C VAL A 723 -8.13 15.84 -27.84
N LEU A 724 -7.08 15.06 -27.60
CA LEU A 724 -6.00 14.89 -28.58
C LEU A 724 -6.50 14.26 -29.87
N HIS A 725 -7.35 13.24 -29.77
CA HIS A 725 -7.99 12.60 -30.91
C HIS A 725 -8.78 13.62 -31.76
N THR A 726 -9.62 14.46 -31.14
CA THR A 726 -10.37 15.49 -31.87
C THR A 726 -9.45 16.55 -32.50
N ALA A 727 -8.42 17.00 -31.77
CA ALA A 727 -7.46 17.96 -32.29
C ALA A 727 -6.66 17.39 -33.48
N LEU A 728 -6.22 16.13 -33.39
CA LEU A 728 -5.54 15.42 -34.48
C LEU A 728 -6.44 15.29 -35.69
N LYS A 729 -7.69 14.83 -35.50
CA LYS A 729 -8.67 14.68 -36.58
C LYS A 729 -8.97 15.99 -37.31
N ASN A 730 -9.05 17.10 -36.58
CA ASN A 730 -9.27 18.43 -37.17
C ASN A 730 -8.02 18.98 -37.87
N SER A 731 -6.82 18.46 -37.54
CA SER A 731 -5.54 18.93 -38.06
C SER A 731 -4.98 18.05 -39.18
N SER A 732 -5.45 16.80 -39.30
CA SER A 732 -4.99 15.83 -40.29
C SER A 732 -5.67 16.06 -41.64
N SER A 733 -4.89 16.33 -42.68
CA SER A 733 -5.31 16.11 -44.08
C SER A 733 -5.02 14.64 -44.47
N GLU A 734 -5.63 14.13 -45.54
CA GLU A 734 -5.42 12.73 -45.99
C GLU A 734 -3.95 12.38 -46.33
N SER A 735 -3.05 13.37 -46.43
CA SER A 735 -1.67 13.18 -46.92
C SER A 735 -0.54 13.75 -46.05
N GLU A 736 -0.82 14.52 -44.99
CA GLU A 736 0.23 15.25 -44.24
C GLU A 736 0.31 14.89 -42.76
N SER A 737 1.53 14.72 -42.24
CA SER A 737 1.79 14.43 -40.83
C SER A 737 1.61 15.67 -39.97
N VAL A 738 0.80 15.57 -38.90
CA VAL A 738 0.58 16.67 -37.94
C VAL A 738 1.87 16.97 -37.17
N SER A 739 2.30 18.24 -37.17
CA SER A 739 3.44 18.72 -36.38
C SER A 739 3.04 19.03 -34.92
N ARG A 740 4.02 19.09 -34.01
CA ARG A 740 3.81 19.53 -32.61
C ARG A 740 3.19 20.92 -32.52
N GLU A 741 3.65 21.86 -33.36
CA GLU A 741 3.14 23.23 -33.37
C GLU A 741 1.69 23.28 -33.87
N THR A 742 1.38 22.56 -34.94
CA THR A 742 0.02 22.44 -35.48
C THR A 742 -0.92 21.87 -34.43
N LEU A 743 -0.51 20.78 -33.75
CA LEU A 743 -1.31 20.17 -32.68
C LEU A 743 -1.53 21.13 -31.52
N ARG A 744 -0.51 21.86 -31.07
CA ARG A 744 -0.66 22.86 -30.01
C ARG A 744 -1.68 23.94 -30.38
N LYS A 745 -1.58 24.51 -31.59
CA LYS A 745 -2.53 25.52 -32.08
C LYS A 745 -3.96 24.95 -32.18
N ALA A 746 -4.09 23.69 -32.57
CA ALA A 746 -5.37 23.01 -32.64
C ALA A 746 -6.00 22.81 -31.26
N VAL A 747 -5.22 22.44 -30.24
CA VAL A 747 -5.70 22.30 -28.85
C VAL A 747 -6.05 23.67 -28.24
N ASP A 748 -5.24 24.71 -28.47
CA ASP A 748 -5.50 26.08 -27.99
C ASP A 748 -6.80 26.69 -28.55
N ASN A 749 -7.20 26.28 -29.76
CA ASN A 749 -8.37 26.79 -30.46
C ASN A 749 -9.47 25.73 -30.63
N LEU A 750 -9.41 24.65 -29.86
CA LEU A 750 -10.37 23.56 -29.97
C LEU A 750 -11.75 24.02 -29.53
N SER A 751 -12.74 23.88 -30.41
CA SER A 751 -14.15 24.00 -30.02
C SER A 751 -14.47 22.97 -28.92
N PRO A 752 -15.43 23.25 -28.01
CA PRO A 752 -15.79 22.32 -26.96
C PRO A 752 -16.04 20.90 -27.48
N VAL A 753 -15.28 19.94 -26.95
CA VAL A 753 -15.33 18.53 -27.36
C VAL A 753 -16.41 17.82 -26.52
N PRO A 754 -17.32 17.04 -27.11
CA PRO A 754 -18.28 16.26 -26.34
C PRO A 754 -17.58 15.33 -25.32
N SER A 755 -18.04 15.33 -24.08
CA SER A 755 -17.57 14.37 -23.07
C SER A 755 -18.30 13.05 -23.28
N ASP A 756 -17.58 11.93 -23.26
CA ASP A 756 -18.21 10.60 -23.19
C ASP A 756 -18.36 10.09 -21.75
N VAL A 757 -17.71 10.76 -20.80
CA VAL A 757 -17.47 10.28 -19.45
C VAL A 757 -18.52 10.80 -18.48
N PHE A 758 -18.92 12.06 -18.63
CA PHE A 758 -19.94 12.68 -17.81
C PHE A 758 -21.33 12.43 -18.40
N ASP A 759 -22.31 12.16 -17.55
CA ASP A 759 -23.70 12.06 -17.95
C ASP A 759 -24.26 13.44 -18.30
N ASP A 760 -24.80 13.59 -19.52
CA ASP A 760 -25.32 14.87 -20.03
C ASP A 760 -26.48 15.42 -19.20
N ASN A 761 -27.27 14.54 -18.59
CA ASN A 761 -28.39 14.91 -17.72
C ASN A 761 -27.90 15.43 -16.36
N LEU A 762 -26.65 15.16 -16.02
CA LEU A 762 -26.05 15.49 -14.73
C LEU A 762 -25.14 16.72 -14.79
N GLY A 763 -25.07 17.45 -15.91
CA GLY A 763 -24.58 18.84 -15.97
C GLY A 763 -23.35 19.10 -16.86
N ILE A 764 -22.39 18.17 -16.93
CA ILE A 764 -21.16 18.35 -17.72
C ILE A 764 -21.28 17.62 -19.05
N LYS A 765 -21.22 18.37 -20.16
CA LYS A 765 -21.47 17.85 -21.52
C LYS A 765 -20.25 17.89 -22.43
N THR A 766 -19.33 18.81 -22.16
CA THR A 766 -18.19 19.07 -23.04
C THR A 766 -16.88 19.22 -22.25
N ILE A 767 -15.79 19.31 -23.00
CA ILE A 767 -14.43 19.54 -22.53
C ILE A 767 -13.88 20.70 -23.35
N SER A 768 -13.50 21.78 -22.68
CA SER A 768 -12.75 22.89 -23.27
C SER A 768 -11.74 23.44 -22.27
N PHE A 769 -10.71 24.11 -22.79
CA PHE A 769 -9.67 24.70 -21.96
C PHE A 769 -9.73 26.22 -21.97
N ASP A 770 -9.48 26.80 -20.81
CA ASP A 770 -9.21 28.21 -20.68
C ASP A 770 -7.85 28.55 -21.31
N LYS A 771 -7.81 29.60 -22.14
CA LYS A 771 -6.62 29.93 -22.93
C LYS A 771 -5.45 30.42 -22.08
N GLU A 772 -5.75 31.08 -20.96
CA GLU A 772 -4.71 31.66 -20.10
C GLU A 772 -4.16 30.63 -19.11
N THR A 773 -5.03 29.79 -18.57
CA THR A 773 -4.68 28.85 -17.49
C THR A 773 -4.45 27.42 -17.98
N GLY A 774 -4.98 27.04 -19.14
CA GLY A 774 -4.98 25.64 -19.62
C GLY A 774 -5.92 24.73 -18.84
N ASP A 775 -6.73 25.30 -17.95
CA ASP A 775 -7.64 24.55 -17.09
C ASP A 775 -8.90 24.15 -17.85
N ARG A 776 -9.42 22.97 -17.52
CA ARG A 776 -10.77 22.59 -17.95
C ARG A 776 -11.80 23.56 -17.37
N LYS A 777 -12.69 24.07 -18.23
CA LYS A 777 -13.69 25.08 -17.86
C LYS A 777 -14.95 24.49 -17.21
N GLU A 778 -15.34 23.28 -17.59
CA GLU A 778 -16.66 22.73 -17.25
C GLU A 778 -16.75 22.14 -15.85
N ILE A 779 -15.65 21.67 -15.26
CA ILE A 779 -15.63 21.21 -13.86
C ILE A 779 -15.49 22.42 -12.94
N SER A 780 -16.62 23.07 -12.67
CA SER A 780 -16.71 24.21 -11.75
C SER A 780 -16.99 23.81 -10.29
N LYS A 781 -17.33 22.54 -10.05
CA LYS A 781 -17.61 21.96 -8.72
C LYS A 781 -17.09 20.54 -8.66
N ARG A 782 -16.64 20.11 -7.48
CA ARG A 782 -16.34 18.71 -7.18
C ARG A 782 -17.44 18.10 -6.32
N ILE A 783 -17.67 16.81 -6.54
CA ILE A 783 -18.58 16.01 -5.74
C ILE A 783 -17.85 15.49 -4.50
N LEU A 784 -18.58 15.41 -3.39
CA LEU A 784 -18.07 14.92 -2.12
C LEU A 784 -18.29 13.41 -2.00
N VAL A 785 -17.26 12.71 -1.57
CA VAL A 785 -17.27 11.26 -1.42
C VAL A 785 -16.72 10.85 -0.06
N THR A 786 -17.10 9.65 0.36
CA THR A 786 -16.78 9.06 1.66
C THR A 786 -16.46 7.58 1.50
N PRO A 787 -15.61 6.95 2.33
CA PRO A 787 -15.39 5.51 2.27
C PRO A 787 -16.69 4.70 2.40
N TYR A 788 -16.77 3.55 1.73
CA TYR A 788 -17.86 2.59 1.98
C TYR A 788 -17.82 2.07 3.43
N SER A 789 -18.99 1.99 4.06
CA SER A 789 -19.16 1.39 5.39
C SER A 789 -18.90 -0.12 5.36
N GLU A 790 -18.36 -0.67 6.46
CA GLU A 790 -18.27 -2.13 6.69
C GLU A 790 -19.64 -2.81 6.82
N THR A 791 -20.70 -2.05 7.13
CA THR A 791 -22.04 -2.58 7.40
C THR A 791 -22.99 -2.60 6.20
N GLN A 792 -22.63 -1.92 5.10
CA GLN A 792 -23.45 -1.93 3.89
C GLN A 792 -23.18 -3.19 3.07
N ASN A 793 -24.02 -4.18 3.31
CA ASN A 793 -24.16 -5.41 2.56
C ASN A 793 -24.83 -5.09 1.22
N THR A 794 -24.05 -4.75 0.19
CA THR A 794 -24.58 -4.63 -1.18
C THR A 794 -23.82 -5.56 -2.11
N ASN A 795 -24.57 -6.26 -2.97
CA ASN A 795 -24.10 -7.08 -4.10
C ASN A 795 -23.08 -6.38 -5.03
N VAL A 796 -22.82 -5.09 -4.82
CA VAL A 796 -21.82 -4.25 -5.49
C VAL A 796 -20.40 -4.52 -4.98
N GLN A 797 -20.21 -4.85 -3.68
CA GLN A 797 -18.88 -5.13 -3.11
C GLN A 797 -18.23 -6.39 -3.68
N ASP A 798 -19.03 -7.39 -4.07
CA ASP A 798 -18.54 -8.64 -4.66
C ASP A 798 -18.25 -8.54 -6.17
N GLN A 799 -18.71 -7.46 -6.84
CA GLN A 799 -18.50 -7.25 -8.28
C GLN A 799 -17.47 -6.16 -8.63
N ASN A 800 -17.23 -5.17 -7.75
CA ASN A 800 -16.34 -4.04 -8.05
C ASN A 800 -15.20 -3.90 -7.02
N GLN A 801 -14.10 -4.62 -7.22
CA GLN A 801 -12.89 -4.48 -6.40
C GLN A 801 -12.23 -3.08 -6.48
N GLN A 802 -12.60 -2.25 -7.47
CA GLN A 802 -11.92 -0.99 -7.80
C GLN A 802 -12.57 0.28 -7.21
N GLU A 803 -13.86 0.26 -6.86
CA GLU A 803 -14.54 1.43 -6.27
C GLU A 803 -14.59 1.32 -4.75
N LYS A 804 -13.98 2.29 -4.06
CA LYS A 804 -13.80 2.25 -2.60
C LYS A 804 -14.47 3.42 -1.87
N PHE A 805 -14.94 4.40 -2.62
CA PHE A 805 -15.66 5.55 -2.11
C PHE A 805 -17.07 5.52 -2.69
N GLN A 806 -18.02 6.04 -1.93
CA GLN A 806 -19.38 6.31 -2.34
C GLN A 806 -19.63 7.80 -2.29
N LEU A 807 -20.67 8.26 -2.99
CA LEU A 807 -21.17 9.62 -2.83
C LEU A 807 -21.51 9.89 -1.37
N LEU A 808 -21.15 11.07 -0.87
CA LEU A 808 -21.57 11.51 0.46
C LEU A 808 -23.11 11.57 0.52
N VAL A 809 -23.70 11.30 1.68
CA VAL A 809 -25.16 11.30 1.84
C VAL A 809 -25.77 12.62 1.32
N ASN A 810 -26.84 12.51 0.53
CA ASN A 810 -27.53 13.62 -0.15
C ASN A 810 -26.71 14.39 -1.20
N GLN A 811 -25.49 13.95 -1.50
CA GLN A 811 -24.71 14.48 -2.61
C GLN A 811 -25.38 14.08 -3.93
N LYS A 812 -25.77 15.07 -4.72
CA LYS A 812 -26.12 14.87 -6.13
C LYS A 812 -24.86 14.97 -6.98
N CYS A 813 -24.92 14.40 -8.19
CA CYS A 813 -23.95 14.69 -9.24
C CYS A 813 -24.05 16.18 -9.68
N TYR A 814 -23.46 16.58 -10.80
CA TYR A 814 -23.22 18.00 -11.15
C TYR A 814 -24.45 18.86 -11.53
N GLN A 815 -25.65 18.50 -11.06
CA GLN A 815 -26.91 19.25 -11.26
C GLN A 815 -27.02 20.48 -10.36
#